data_AF-F8EUG6-F1
#
_entry.id   AF-F8EUG6-F1
#
_cell.length_a   1.000
_cell.length_b   1.000
_cell.length_c   1.000
_cell.angle_alpha   90.00
_cell.angle_beta   90.00
_cell.angle_gamma   90.00
#
_symmetry.space_group_name_H-M   'P 1'
#
loop_
_entity.id
_entity.type
_entity.pdbx_description
1 polymer ?
#
loop_
_entity_poly.entity_id
_entity_poly.type
_entity_poly.pdbx_seq_one_letter_code
_entity_poly.pdbx_strand_id
1 'polypeptide(L)'
;MSVKVANLGFPRIGPRRELKFALESFWGGRSSEAELEKTAAELRHETWQLQDKLGIDYIPSNDFSFYDHVLDTSAMLGAVPERYGFKGGKVDLATYFAMARGTTSADHSVTAMEMTKWFDTNYHYMVPELVKGQKLALASTKALDLYNEAKAAGIETRPVLLGPVTWLSLAKGRDVNPFDYLDDVISIYTDVLESLAKAGAKWVQIDEPALVLDLNDQQKAAFKKAYDKLSKAGPSLMLTSYFGRLADNLDLALSLPVSGIHLDLIRGKEDQKALLEKARPDLVLSLGVIDGRNIWRTDLDALLDWVEPLAKTRDLILAPSCSLLHVPVDLKAEKKIDAEVAQWLAFAHQKLEELVILKKALNKGRNEVALELADSAKAAENRRSSPRIHNPQVAKRLATVTPQMAQRLSPYPKRAALQQEGLKLPLYPTTTIGSFPQTTEVRQARAKHRRGELDDAGYTQFLREQTAATIHWQEEIGLDVLVHGEFERNDMVQYFGEQLSGFVFTNNGWVQSYGSRCVRPPILFGDVTRPKAMTVEWWAFSQAQSEKPVKGMLTGPVTILNWSFVRNDQPRSESCRQLALAIRDEVVDLEKAGAKIIQIDEAALREGLPLRRNEWQTYLDWAVESFRLTASGVQDKTQIHSHMCYSEFNDILPSIAAMDADALSIETARSQMELLQAFASYEYPNQIGPGVYDIHSPRIPSVKEMVELLRLARKYLPADRLWVNPDCGLKTRRWEEVKPSLLAMVAAAHQMREEEKTK
;
A
#
# COMPACT_ATOMS: atom_id res chain seq x y z
N MET A 1 -12.29 -36.70 12.74
CA MET A 1 -11.74 -35.57 11.97
C MET A 1 -10.80 -34.80 12.86
N SER A 2 -9.66 -34.38 12.33
CA SER A 2 -8.63 -33.60 13.02
C SER A 2 -8.54 -32.22 12.39
N VAL A 3 -8.42 -31.20 13.24
CA VAL A 3 -8.15 -29.82 12.82
C VAL A 3 -6.68 -29.51 13.03
N LYS A 4 -6.03 -29.00 12.01
CA LYS A 4 -4.66 -28.49 12.07
C LYS A 4 -4.66 -26.98 11.87
N VAL A 5 -3.55 -26.33 12.21
CA VAL A 5 -3.36 -24.90 11.93
C VAL A 5 -2.12 -24.66 11.09
N ALA A 6 -2.22 -23.68 10.20
CA ALA A 6 -1.14 -23.26 9.33
C ALA A 6 -0.93 -21.76 9.45
N ASN A 7 0.29 -21.30 9.18
CA ASN A 7 0.54 -19.92 8.82
C ASN A 7 0.93 -19.86 7.33
N LEU A 8 0.53 -18.78 6.64
CA LEU A 8 0.81 -18.56 5.22
C LEU A 8 2.11 -17.79 4.98
N GLY A 9 2.60 -17.09 5.99
CA GLY A 9 3.82 -16.29 5.97
C GLY A 9 3.88 -15.36 7.18
N PHE A 10 5.07 -14.93 7.60
CA PHE A 10 5.26 -14.11 8.80
C PHE A 10 5.97 -12.77 8.50
N PRO A 11 5.71 -11.69 9.28
CA PRO A 11 6.44 -10.43 9.12
C PRO A 11 7.96 -10.61 9.29
N ARG A 12 8.70 -10.32 8.22
CA ARG A 12 10.14 -10.54 8.15
C ARG A 12 11.01 -9.40 8.66
N ILE A 13 10.45 -8.22 8.95
CA ILE A 13 11.27 -7.05 9.32
C ILE A 13 11.88 -7.18 10.73
N GLY A 14 11.31 -8.06 11.57
CA GLY A 14 11.67 -8.22 12.97
C GLY A 14 10.93 -7.23 13.89
N PRO A 15 10.77 -7.57 15.19
CA PRO A 15 9.97 -6.79 16.15
C PRO A 15 10.50 -5.37 16.38
N ARG A 16 11.79 -5.12 16.12
CA ARG A 16 12.41 -3.78 16.23
C ARG A 16 12.94 -3.28 14.89
N ARG A 17 12.54 -3.92 13.79
CA ARG A 17 13.00 -3.65 12.41
C ARG A 17 14.49 -3.98 12.21
N GLU A 18 14.97 -5.05 12.82
CA GLU A 18 16.34 -5.56 12.71
C GLU A 18 16.78 -5.68 11.24
N LEU A 19 15.93 -6.28 10.38
CA LEU A 19 16.23 -6.44 8.96
C LEU A 19 16.39 -5.10 8.23
N LYS A 20 15.58 -4.09 8.59
CA LYS A 20 15.69 -2.75 8.01
C LYS A 20 17.09 -2.17 8.26
N PHE A 21 17.54 -2.22 9.51
CA PHE A 21 18.81 -1.62 9.90
C PHE A 21 20.01 -2.39 9.31
N ALA A 22 19.93 -3.71 9.24
CA ALA A 22 20.94 -4.53 8.57
C ALA A 22 21.05 -4.19 7.07
N LEU A 23 19.92 -4.10 6.36
CA LEU A 23 19.89 -3.72 4.94
C LEU A 23 20.47 -2.31 4.72
N GLU A 24 20.06 -1.32 5.50
CA GLU A 24 20.53 0.06 5.37
C GLU A 24 22.01 0.23 5.74
N SER A 25 22.51 -0.58 6.68
CA SER A 25 23.93 -0.66 7.00
C SER A 25 24.72 -1.25 5.83
N PHE A 26 24.25 -2.37 5.27
CA PHE A 26 24.89 -3.05 4.15
C PHE A 26 24.95 -2.16 2.90
N TRP A 27 23.82 -1.59 2.48
CA TRP A 27 23.77 -0.68 1.32
C TRP A 27 24.56 0.62 1.54
N GLY A 28 24.76 1.01 2.80
CA GLY A 28 25.58 2.16 3.18
C GLY A 28 27.08 1.85 3.28
N GLY A 29 27.52 0.62 2.97
CA GLY A 29 28.91 0.19 3.06
C GLY A 29 29.44 0.08 4.49
N ARG A 30 28.55 0.03 5.50
CA ARG A 30 28.92 -0.01 6.94
C ARG A 30 28.98 -1.42 7.51
N SER A 31 28.45 -2.42 6.80
CA SER A 31 28.51 -3.84 7.17
C SER A 31 28.69 -4.73 5.94
N SER A 32 29.21 -5.93 6.16
CA SER A 32 29.45 -6.96 5.16
C SER A 32 28.20 -7.76 4.80
N GLU A 33 28.27 -8.51 3.71
CA GLU A 33 27.21 -9.47 3.31
C GLU A 33 27.01 -10.55 4.37
N ALA A 34 28.10 -11.04 4.99
CA ALA A 34 28.03 -12.05 6.05
C ALA A 34 27.27 -11.54 7.30
N GLU A 35 27.41 -10.27 7.66
CA GLU A 35 26.66 -9.68 8.78
C GLU A 35 25.17 -9.51 8.46
N LEU A 36 24.85 -9.16 7.21
CA LEU A 36 23.47 -9.10 6.72
C LEU A 36 22.82 -10.49 6.76
N GLU A 37 23.49 -11.50 6.21
CA GLU A 37 23.02 -12.89 6.20
C GLU A 37 22.87 -13.45 7.61
N LYS A 38 23.80 -13.12 8.52
CA LYS A 38 23.69 -13.51 9.93
C LYS A 38 22.43 -12.95 10.57
N THR A 39 22.16 -11.66 10.41
CA THR A 39 20.95 -11.03 10.96
C THR A 39 19.69 -11.65 10.38
N ALA A 40 19.71 -11.97 9.07
CA ALA A 40 18.59 -12.62 8.39
C ALA A 40 18.34 -14.04 8.91
N ALA A 41 19.39 -14.84 9.10
CA ALA A 41 19.30 -16.18 9.67
C ALA A 41 18.78 -16.16 11.11
N GLU A 42 19.27 -15.25 11.95
CA GLU A 42 18.78 -15.07 13.32
C GLU A 42 17.27 -14.80 13.34
N LEU A 43 16.79 -13.87 12.51
CA LEU A 43 15.36 -13.56 12.41
C LEU A 43 14.51 -14.76 11.93
N ARG A 44 15.00 -15.53 10.95
CA ARG A 44 14.29 -16.73 10.47
C ARG A 44 14.21 -17.79 11.56
N HIS A 45 15.32 -18.09 12.23
CA HIS A 45 15.36 -19.06 13.31
C HIS A 45 14.45 -18.66 14.49
N GLU A 46 14.48 -17.40 14.92
CA GLU A 46 13.58 -16.89 15.96
C GLU A 46 12.11 -17.06 15.57
N THR A 47 11.77 -16.76 14.31
CA THR A 47 10.40 -16.85 13.78
C THR A 47 9.91 -18.29 13.66
N TRP A 48 10.75 -19.21 13.19
CA TRP A 48 10.41 -20.64 13.13
C TRP A 48 10.25 -21.22 14.54
N GLN A 49 11.19 -20.93 15.45
CA GLN A 49 11.11 -21.40 16.84
C GLN A 49 9.88 -20.86 17.57
N LEU A 50 9.49 -19.61 17.31
CA LEU A 50 8.26 -19.03 17.87
C LEU A 50 7.04 -19.87 17.45
N GLN A 51 6.89 -20.11 16.14
CA GLN A 51 5.75 -20.83 15.60
C GLN A 51 5.70 -22.31 16.05
N ASP A 52 6.87 -22.96 16.12
CA ASP A 52 7.01 -24.31 16.63
C ASP A 52 6.60 -24.41 18.11
N LYS A 53 7.11 -23.49 18.95
CA LYS A 53 6.74 -23.42 20.39
C LYS A 53 5.26 -23.14 20.61
N LEU A 54 4.62 -22.37 19.73
CA LEU A 54 3.17 -22.14 19.77
C LEU A 54 2.38 -23.38 19.36
N GLY A 55 2.97 -24.32 18.63
CA GLY A 55 2.32 -25.55 18.18
C GLY A 55 1.59 -25.41 16.84
N ILE A 56 2.10 -24.54 15.95
CA ILE A 56 1.64 -24.42 14.56
C ILE A 56 2.02 -25.67 13.77
N ASP A 57 1.08 -26.32 13.09
CA ASP A 57 1.33 -27.59 12.38
C ASP A 57 2.04 -27.40 11.04
N TYR A 58 1.76 -26.29 10.35
CA TYR A 58 2.37 -25.95 9.07
C TYR A 58 3.03 -24.57 9.17
N ILE A 59 4.33 -24.58 9.45
CA ILE A 59 5.17 -23.39 9.59
C ILE A 59 5.72 -23.01 8.21
N PRO A 60 5.57 -21.76 7.73
CA PRO A 60 6.07 -21.36 6.43
C PRO A 60 7.61 -21.28 6.41
N SER A 61 8.18 -21.60 5.26
CA SER A 61 9.54 -21.21 4.88
C SER A 61 9.53 -20.59 3.48
N ASN A 62 10.62 -19.92 3.11
CA ASN A 62 10.72 -19.10 1.88
C ASN A 62 9.84 -17.84 1.83
N ASP A 63 9.03 -17.58 2.87
CA ASP A 63 8.29 -16.33 3.09
C ASP A 63 9.22 -15.14 3.43
N PHE A 64 10.37 -15.42 4.04
CA PHE A 64 11.45 -14.43 4.22
C PHE A 64 11.97 -13.92 2.87
N SER A 65 12.34 -12.64 2.79
CA SER A 65 13.07 -12.04 1.67
C SER A 65 13.92 -10.87 2.14
N PHE A 66 15.02 -10.60 1.46
CA PHE A 66 15.79 -9.38 1.68
C PHE A 66 15.10 -8.12 1.17
N TYR A 67 14.23 -8.24 0.17
CA TYR A 67 13.57 -7.07 -0.41
C TYR A 67 12.12 -7.37 -0.79
N ASP A 68 11.93 -8.33 -1.70
CA ASP A 68 10.62 -8.70 -2.24
C ASP A 68 10.56 -10.16 -2.70
N HIS A 69 9.46 -10.84 -2.38
CA HIS A 69 9.24 -12.24 -2.72
C HIS A 69 8.91 -12.48 -4.20
N VAL A 70 8.35 -11.49 -4.90
CA VAL A 70 8.17 -11.58 -6.37
C VAL A 70 9.52 -11.44 -7.06
N LEU A 71 10.37 -10.52 -6.59
CA LEU A 71 11.77 -10.44 -7.02
C LEU A 71 12.55 -11.72 -6.73
N ASP A 72 12.35 -12.37 -5.58
CA ASP A 72 12.96 -13.67 -5.28
C ASP A 72 12.56 -14.73 -6.31
N THR A 73 11.30 -14.69 -6.78
CA THR A 73 10.79 -15.59 -7.83
C THR A 73 11.44 -15.27 -9.18
N SER A 74 11.60 -13.99 -9.53
CA SER A 74 12.33 -13.59 -10.74
C SER A 74 13.80 -14.03 -10.69
N ALA A 75 14.45 -13.94 -9.52
CA ALA A 75 15.80 -14.44 -9.31
C ALA A 75 15.87 -15.97 -9.38
N MET A 76 14.88 -16.70 -8.86
CA MET A 76 14.76 -18.16 -9.00
C MET A 76 14.69 -18.57 -10.46
N LEU A 77 13.89 -17.87 -11.28
CA LEU A 77 13.69 -18.16 -12.70
C LEU A 77 14.83 -17.65 -13.61
N GLY A 78 15.80 -16.94 -13.07
CA GLY A 78 16.85 -16.29 -13.86
C GLY A 78 16.30 -15.17 -14.76
N ALA A 79 15.12 -14.65 -14.44
CA ALA A 79 14.44 -13.57 -15.18
C ALA A 79 15.07 -12.21 -14.85
N VAL A 80 16.35 -12.04 -15.20
CA VAL A 80 17.12 -10.81 -14.97
C VAL A 80 17.27 -10.02 -16.27
N PRO A 81 16.82 -8.76 -16.34
CA PRO A 81 17.01 -7.93 -17.52
C PRO A 81 18.49 -7.71 -17.89
N GLU A 82 18.79 -7.65 -19.19
CA GLU A 82 20.16 -7.56 -19.72
C GLU A 82 20.95 -6.36 -19.17
N ARG A 83 20.26 -5.25 -18.87
CA ARG A 83 20.87 -4.03 -18.30
C ARG A 83 21.66 -4.27 -17.00
N TYR A 84 21.30 -5.31 -16.24
CA TYR A 84 22.01 -5.68 -15.00
C TYR A 84 23.25 -6.54 -15.23
N GLY A 85 23.61 -6.84 -16.48
CA GLY A 85 24.86 -7.53 -16.83
C GLY A 85 24.87 -9.02 -16.51
N PHE A 86 23.74 -9.61 -16.09
CA PHE A 86 23.65 -11.03 -15.77
C PHE A 86 23.90 -11.92 -16.99
N LYS A 87 24.82 -12.88 -16.87
CA LYS A 87 25.24 -13.79 -17.96
C LYS A 87 24.75 -15.24 -17.75
N GLY A 88 23.82 -15.45 -16.82
CA GLY A 88 23.38 -16.78 -16.39
C GLY A 88 24.12 -17.28 -15.14
N GLY A 89 23.70 -18.42 -14.60
CA GLY A 89 24.22 -18.97 -13.35
C GLY A 89 23.42 -18.53 -12.13
N LYS A 90 24.08 -18.37 -10.96
CA LYS A 90 23.42 -17.92 -9.73
C LYS A 90 23.23 -16.39 -9.75
N VAL A 91 22.03 -15.91 -9.44
CA VAL A 91 21.82 -14.48 -9.17
C VAL A 91 22.43 -14.15 -7.80
N ASP A 92 23.48 -13.33 -7.81
CA ASP A 92 24.12 -12.87 -6.59
C ASP A 92 23.38 -11.69 -5.92
N LEU A 93 23.76 -11.35 -4.69
CA LEU A 93 23.09 -10.32 -3.90
C LEU A 93 23.26 -8.92 -4.51
N ALA A 94 24.39 -8.67 -5.18
CA ALA A 94 24.63 -7.41 -5.89
C ALA A 94 23.65 -7.22 -7.05
N THR A 95 23.47 -8.24 -7.89
CA THR A 95 22.50 -8.25 -8.99
C THR A 95 21.08 -8.15 -8.45
N TYR A 96 20.75 -8.89 -7.39
CA TYR A 96 19.45 -8.82 -6.72
C TYR A 96 19.11 -7.40 -6.26
N PHE A 97 20.02 -6.72 -5.56
CA PHE A 97 19.78 -5.35 -5.11
C PHE A 97 19.84 -4.32 -6.24
N ALA A 98 20.62 -4.55 -7.30
CA ALA A 98 20.60 -3.70 -8.49
C ALA A 98 19.23 -3.73 -9.18
N MET A 99 18.59 -4.90 -9.27
CA MET A 99 17.21 -5.01 -9.73
C MET A 99 16.23 -4.27 -8.82
N ALA A 100 16.36 -4.44 -7.50
CA ALA A 100 15.45 -3.86 -6.51
C ALA A 100 15.54 -2.33 -6.38
N ARG A 101 16.75 -1.76 -6.47
CA ARG A 101 17.02 -0.37 -6.07
C ARG A 101 17.82 0.45 -7.08
N GLY A 102 18.24 -0.17 -8.19
CA GLY A 102 19.20 0.41 -9.11
C GLY A 102 20.62 0.40 -8.53
N THR A 103 21.59 0.76 -9.35
CA THR A 103 22.97 0.99 -8.91
C THR A 103 23.62 2.07 -9.77
N THR A 104 24.52 2.84 -9.16
CA THR A 104 25.33 3.86 -9.83
C THR A 104 26.78 3.62 -9.43
N SER A 105 27.61 3.24 -10.41
CA SER A 105 29.07 3.21 -10.31
C SER A 105 29.67 4.25 -11.25
N ALA A 106 30.99 4.44 -11.19
CA ALA A 106 31.70 5.41 -12.04
C ALA A 106 31.48 5.16 -13.55
N ASP A 107 31.27 3.90 -13.94
CA ASP A 107 31.20 3.47 -15.35
C ASP A 107 29.82 2.94 -15.77
N HIS A 108 28.88 2.71 -14.84
CA HIS A 108 27.57 2.12 -15.13
C HIS A 108 26.48 2.63 -14.18
N SER A 109 25.40 3.19 -14.73
CA SER A 109 24.23 3.61 -13.97
C SER A 109 22.99 2.93 -14.52
N VAL A 110 22.34 2.12 -13.70
CA VAL A 110 21.12 1.39 -14.06
C VAL A 110 19.99 1.68 -13.10
N THR A 111 18.81 1.90 -13.67
CA THR A 111 17.58 2.10 -12.92
C THR A 111 17.11 0.80 -12.26
N ALA A 112 16.39 0.93 -11.15
CA ALA A 112 15.65 -0.19 -10.57
C ALA A 112 14.59 -0.71 -11.56
N MET A 113 14.13 -1.94 -11.34
CA MET A 113 12.90 -2.43 -11.98
C MET A 113 11.70 -1.60 -11.50
N GLU A 114 10.61 -1.67 -12.25
CA GLU A 114 9.36 -1.03 -11.83
C GLU A 114 8.84 -1.67 -10.53
N MET A 115 8.28 -0.84 -9.66
CA MET A 115 7.68 -1.26 -8.40
C MET A 115 6.21 -0.83 -8.38
N THR A 116 5.31 -1.74 -8.05
CA THR A 116 3.87 -1.46 -7.95
C THR A 116 3.23 -2.18 -6.77
N LYS A 117 1.98 -1.83 -6.45
CA LYS A 117 1.25 -2.38 -5.31
C LYS A 117 0.96 -3.88 -5.51
N TRP A 118 1.12 -4.64 -4.44
CA TRP A 118 0.70 -6.04 -4.38
C TRP A 118 -0.80 -6.10 -4.15
N PHE A 119 -1.55 -6.29 -5.24
CA PHE A 119 -3.02 -6.28 -5.24
C PHE A 119 -3.54 -4.99 -4.58
N ASP A 120 -4.52 -5.08 -3.69
CA ASP A 120 -5.11 -3.93 -2.97
C ASP A 120 -4.44 -3.70 -1.60
N THR A 121 -3.17 -4.12 -1.43
CA THR A 121 -2.38 -3.91 -0.21
C THR A 121 -1.50 -2.66 -0.31
N ASN A 122 -0.96 -2.20 0.83
CA ASN A 122 0.10 -1.18 0.84
C ASN A 122 1.53 -1.77 0.76
N TYR A 123 1.65 -3.08 0.52
CA TYR A 123 2.90 -3.73 0.18
C TYR A 123 3.15 -3.57 -1.32
N HIS A 124 4.41 -3.43 -1.74
CA HIS A 124 4.79 -3.31 -3.14
C HIS A 124 5.74 -4.44 -3.53
N TYR A 125 5.65 -4.83 -4.80
CA TYR A 125 6.51 -5.84 -5.40
C TYR A 125 7.27 -5.29 -6.60
N MET A 126 8.37 -5.94 -6.98
CA MET A 126 9.11 -5.62 -8.19
C MET A 126 8.48 -6.34 -9.38
N VAL A 127 7.99 -5.57 -10.36
CA VAL A 127 7.31 -6.08 -11.55
C VAL A 127 8.27 -6.93 -12.37
N PRO A 128 7.99 -8.22 -12.63
CA PRO A 128 8.83 -9.02 -13.50
C PRO A 128 8.90 -8.44 -14.91
N GLU A 129 10.09 -8.44 -15.50
CA GLU A 129 10.32 -7.93 -16.86
C GLU A 129 10.79 -9.06 -17.76
N LEU A 130 10.03 -9.30 -18.83
CA LEU A 130 10.33 -10.32 -19.83
C LEU A 130 10.56 -9.67 -21.19
N VAL A 131 11.58 -10.13 -21.91
CA VAL A 131 11.90 -9.66 -23.27
C VAL A 131 12.03 -10.84 -24.21
N LYS A 132 11.65 -10.64 -25.48
CA LYS A 132 11.71 -11.69 -26.50
C LYS A 132 13.08 -12.38 -26.56
N GLY A 133 13.09 -13.71 -26.49
CA GLY A 133 14.31 -14.53 -26.60
C GLY A 133 15.13 -14.62 -25.30
N GLN A 134 14.68 -14.01 -24.20
CA GLN A 134 15.28 -14.22 -22.88
C GLN A 134 15.28 -15.71 -22.52
N LYS A 135 16.37 -16.21 -21.93
CA LYS A 135 16.47 -17.60 -21.49
C LYS A 135 16.25 -17.68 -19.99
N LEU A 136 15.21 -18.39 -19.58
CA LEU A 136 14.95 -18.68 -18.17
C LEU A 136 15.71 -19.94 -17.76
N ALA A 137 16.23 -19.94 -16.54
CA ALA A 137 16.93 -21.08 -15.95
C ALA A 137 16.91 -20.95 -14.42
N LEU A 138 16.96 -22.08 -13.71
CA LEU A 138 17.05 -22.06 -12.25
C LEU A 138 18.33 -21.34 -11.81
N ALA A 139 18.17 -20.16 -11.21
CA ALA A 139 19.26 -19.25 -10.87
C ALA A 139 19.30 -18.88 -9.37
N SER A 140 18.37 -19.41 -8.57
CA SER A 140 18.41 -19.35 -7.10
C SER A 140 17.76 -20.58 -6.49
N THR A 141 18.39 -21.13 -5.46
CA THR A 141 17.92 -22.29 -4.68
C THR A 141 17.30 -21.90 -3.34
N LYS A 142 17.02 -20.60 -3.12
CA LYS A 142 16.57 -20.05 -1.83
C LYS A 142 15.48 -20.88 -1.14
N ALA A 143 14.46 -21.34 -1.87
CA ALA A 143 13.39 -22.15 -1.27
C ALA A 143 13.90 -23.46 -0.66
N LEU A 144 14.82 -24.14 -1.34
CA LEU A 144 15.47 -25.36 -0.86
C LEU A 144 16.43 -25.06 0.29
N ASP A 145 17.22 -23.99 0.16
CA ASP A 145 18.20 -23.59 1.16
C ASP A 145 17.52 -23.27 2.50
N LEU A 146 16.44 -22.50 2.48
CA LEU A 146 15.67 -22.13 3.68
C LEU A 146 14.88 -23.30 4.27
N TYR A 147 14.39 -24.23 3.45
CA TYR A 147 13.79 -25.46 3.96
C TYR A 147 14.82 -26.32 4.69
N ASN A 148 16.01 -26.49 4.11
CA ASN A 148 17.10 -27.24 4.74
C ASN A 148 17.63 -26.57 6.01
N GLU A 149 17.70 -25.23 6.04
CA GLU A 149 18.07 -24.46 7.22
C GLU A 149 17.09 -24.70 8.39
N ALA A 150 15.78 -24.61 8.14
CA ALA A 150 14.76 -24.89 9.15
C ALA A 150 14.79 -26.35 9.60
N LYS A 151 14.95 -27.30 8.66
CA LYS A 151 15.04 -28.73 8.95
C LYS A 151 16.27 -29.06 9.80
N ALA A 152 17.41 -28.43 9.53
CA ALA A 152 18.62 -28.57 10.34
C ALA A 152 18.43 -28.06 11.79
N ALA A 153 17.54 -27.08 11.99
CA ALA A 153 17.10 -26.63 13.30
C ALA A 153 16.02 -27.53 13.94
N GLY A 154 15.66 -28.65 13.32
CA GLY A 154 14.65 -29.60 13.81
C GLY A 154 13.21 -29.19 13.52
N ILE A 155 12.99 -28.18 12.67
CA ILE A 155 11.66 -27.62 12.40
C ILE A 155 11.24 -28.00 10.97
N GLU A 156 10.18 -28.81 10.86
CA GLU A 156 9.56 -29.10 9.56
C GLU A 156 8.76 -27.87 9.09
N THR A 157 9.07 -27.39 7.89
CA THR A 157 8.37 -26.25 7.30
C THR A 157 7.62 -26.64 6.02
N ARG A 158 6.64 -25.83 5.65
CA ARG A 158 5.95 -25.86 4.36
C ARG A 158 6.49 -24.71 3.52
N PRO A 159 7.36 -24.96 2.52
CA PRO A 159 7.85 -23.92 1.62
C PRO A 159 6.69 -23.19 0.94
N VAL A 160 6.84 -21.87 0.81
CA VAL A 160 5.89 -20.98 0.12
C VAL A 160 6.51 -20.50 -1.19
N LEU A 161 5.83 -20.75 -2.30
CA LEU A 161 6.21 -20.27 -3.62
C LEU A 161 5.10 -19.38 -4.17
N LEU A 162 5.45 -18.27 -4.81
CA LEU A 162 4.51 -17.60 -5.70
C LEU A 162 4.21 -18.54 -6.87
N GLY A 163 2.96 -18.63 -7.31
CA GLY A 163 2.55 -19.51 -8.40
C GLY A 163 2.99 -19.01 -9.77
N PRO A 164 3.25 -19.93 -10.72
CA PRO A 164 3.74 -19.57 -12.05
C PRO A 164 2.74 -18.72 -12.85
N VAL A 165 1.43 -18.94 -12.67
CA VAL A 165 0.41 -18.21 -13.44
C VAL A 165 0.25 -16.80 -12.91
N THR A 166 0.28 -16.62 -11.59
CA THR A 166 0.31 -15.29 -10.97
C THR A 166 1.58 -14.54 -11.36
N TRP A 167 2.77 -15.15 -11.25
CA TRP A 167 4.02 -14.46 -11.62
C TRP A 167 4.01 -13.98 -13.08
N LEU A 168 3.54 -14.81 -14.02
CA LEU A 168 3.39 -14.45 -15.43
C LEU A 168 2.32 -13.37 -15.65
N SER A 169 1.21 -13.42 -14.91
CA SER A 169 0.15 -12.40 -14.99
C SER A 169 0.61 -11.03 -14.48
N LEU A 170 1.58 -11.00 -13.57
CA LEU A 170 2.17 -9.79 -13.01
C LEU A 170 3.34 -9.24 -13.84
N ALA A 171 3.85 -10.03 -14.79
CA ALA A 171 5.01 -9.68 -15.61
C ALA A 171 4.64 -8.70 -16.73
N LYS A 172 5.54 -7.75 -17.02
CA LYS A 172 5.48 -6.92 -18.23
C LYS A 172 6.38 -7.52 -19.31
N GLY A 173 5.78 -7.85 -20.44
CA GLY A 173 6.49 -8.27 -21.64
C GLY A 173 6.82 -7.07 -22.53
N ARG A 174 8.09 -6.91 -22.93
CA ARG A 174 8.50 -5.97 -23.98
C ARG A 174 8.60 -6.72 -25.30
N ASP A 175 7.67 -6.44 -26.20
CA ASP A 175 7.52 -7.11 -27.51
C ASP A 175 7.33 -8.64 -27.42
N VAL A 176 6.79 -9.13 -26.30
CA VAL A 176 6.51 -10.55 -26.05
C VAL A 176 5.29 -10.71 -25.14
N ASN A 177 4.52 -11.78 -25.31
CA ASN A 177 3.50 -12.14 -24.32
C ASN A 177 4.20 -12.92 -23.19
N PRO A 178 4.12 -12.49 -21.91
CA PRO A 178 4.68 -13.24 -20.79
C PRO A 178 4.34 -14.74 -20.81
N PHE A 179 3.10 -15.10 -21.16
CA PHE A 179 2.65 -16.50 -21.19
C PHE A 179 3.34 -17.37 -22.25
N ASP A 180 4.09 -16.79 -23.19
CA ASP A 180 4.95 -17.54 -24.12
C ASP A 180 6.07 -18.29 -23.37
N TYR A 181 6.42 -17.85 -22.16
CA TYR A 181 7.43 -18.48 -21.28
C TYR A 181 6.86 -19.55 -20.34
N LEU A 182 5.56 -19.86 -20.43
CA LEU A 182 4.89 -20.75 -19.47
C LEU A 182 5.55 -22.12 -19.34
N ASP A 183 6.02 -22.72 -20.45
CA ASP A 183 6.65 -24.04 -20.41
C ASP A 183 8.01 -24.05 -19.70
N ASP A 184 8.83 -23.03 -19.93
CA ASP A 184 10.11 -22.84 -19.25
C ASP A 184 9.89 -22.64 -17.75
N VAL A 185 8.93 -21.78 -17.40
CA VAL A 185 8.56 -21.54 -16.00
C VAL A 185 8.08 -22.83 -15.34
N ILE A 186 7.14 -23.57 -15.95
CA ILE A 186 6.67 -24.84 -15.38
C ILE A 186 7.83 -25.83 -15.22
N SER A 187 8.77 -25.88 -16.16
CA SER A 187 9.95 -26.76 -16.05
C SER A 187 10.79 -26.43 -14.82
N ILE A 188 11.14 -25.15 -14.63
CA ILE A 188 11.95 -24.71 -13.49
C ILE A 188 11.20 -24.95 -12.16
N TYR A 189 9.90 -24.69 -12.11
CA TYR A 189 9.09 -25.00 -10.93
C TYR A 189 9.06 -26.50 -10.63
N THR A 190 9.02 -27.35 -11.66
CA THR A 190 9.10 -28.82 -11.49
C THR A 190 10.42 -29.20 -10.82
N ASP A 191 11.55 -28.68 -11.32
CA ASP A 191 12.88 -28.94 -10.74
C ASP A 191 12.97 -28.50 -9.26
N VAL A 192 12.39 -27.35 -8.94
CA VAL A 192 12.34 -26.83 -7.55
C VAL A 192 11.49 -27.73 -6.66
N LEU A 193 10.28 -28.10 -7.09
CA LEU A 193 9.38 -28.97 -6.32
C LEU A 193 9.96 -30.37 -6.11
N GLU A 194 10.59 -30.95 -7.13
CA GLU A 194 11.29 -32.23 -7.02
C GLU A 194 12.46 -32.15 -6.04
N SER A 195 13.21 -31.04 -6.05
CA SER A 195 14.32 -30.82 -5.13
C SER A 195 13.84 -30.69 -3.69
N LEU A 196 12.74 -29.98 -3.47
CA LEU A 196 12.07 -29.89 -2.16
C LEU A 196 11.56 -31.26 -1.68
N ALA A 197 10.93 -32.04 -2.56
CA ALA A 197 10.49 -33.40 -2.23
C ALA A 197 11.67 -34.32 -1.87
N LYS A 198 12.78 -34.26 -2.62
CA LYS A 198 14.02 -34.99 -2.32
C LYS A 198 14.60 -34.58 -0.96
N ALA A 199 14.51 -33.30 -0.60
CA ALA A 199 14.90 -32.80 0.71
C ALA A 199 13.94 -33.24 1.83
N GLY A 200 12.74 -33.72 1.50
CA GLY A 200 11.76 -34.27 2.44
C GLY A 200 10.50 -33.42 2.62
N ALA A 201 10.36 -32.30 1.90
CA ALA A 201 9.19 -31.44 2.02
C ALA A 201 7.93 -32.19 1.58
N LYS A 202 6.99 -32.38 2.50
CA LYS A 202 5.75 -33.12 2.22
C LYS A 202 4.68 -32.27 1.57
N TRP A 203 4.68 -30.99 1.90
CA TRP A 203 3.71 -30.00 1.43
C TRP A 203 4.46 -28.78 0.91
N VAL A 204 3.95 -28.20 -0.17
CA VAL A 204 4.35 -26.88 -0.65
C VAL A 204 3.10 -26.02 -0.81
N GLN A 205 3.16 -24.81 -0.30
CA GLN A 205 2.16 -23.78 -0.56
C GLN A 205 2.52 -23.08 -1.88
N ILE A 206 1.56 -23.01 -2.80
CA ILE A 206 1.71 -22.25 -4.04
C ILE A 206 0.64 -21.17 -4.08
N ASP A 207 1.10 -19.92 -4.00
CA ASP A 207 0.26 -18.74 -3.95
C ASP A 207 -0.19 -18.36 -5.36
N GLU A 208 -1.49 -18.51 -5.64
CA GLU A 208 -2.13 -18.03 -6.86
C GLU A 208 -3.22 -16.98 -6.57
N PRO A 209 -2.84 -15.82 -6.02
CA PRO A 209 -3.79 -14.74 -5.77
C PRO A 209 -4.38 -14.16 -7.06
N ALA A 210 -3.81 -14.41 -8.25
CA ALA A 210 -4.46 -14.03 -9.51
C ALA A 210 -5.87 -14.64 -9.68
N LEU A 211 -6.19 -15.75 -8.98
CA LEU A 211 -7.53 -16.36 -8.99
C LEU A 211 -8.65 -15.44 -8.46
N VAL A 212 -8.33 -14.39 -7.71
CA VAL A 212 -9.33 -13.41 -7.24
C VAL A 212 -9.58 -12.28 -8.25
N LEU A 213 -8.84 -12.25 -9.36
CA LEU A 213 -8.98 -11.27 -10.43
C LEU A 213 -9.95 -11.76 -11.53
N ASP A 214 -10.32 -10.84 -12.43
CA ASP A 214 -11.03 -11.19 -13.66
C ASP A 214 -10.06 -11.84 -14.67
N LEU A 215 -10.04 -13.18 -14.70
CA LEU A 215 -9.12 -13.96 -15.54
C LEU A 215 -9.62 -14.10 -16.98
N ASN A 216 -8.71 -13.90 -17.94
CA ASN A 216 -8.96 -14.21 -19.34
C ASN A 216 -8.76 -15.70 -19.68
N ASP A 217 -9.15 -16.12 -20.88
CA ASP A 217 -9.08 -17.53 -21.31
C ASP A 217 -7.66 -18.09 -21.34
N GLN A 218 -6.66 -17.26 -21.72
CA GLN A 218 -5.25 -17.67 -21.73
C GLN A 218 -4.76 -17.99 -20.31
N GLN A 219 -5.10 -17.15 -19.33
CA GLN A 219 -4.79 -17.37 -17.92
C GLN A 219 -5.49 -18.64 -17.38
N LYS A 220 -6.79 -18.79 -17.66
CA LYS A 220 -7.55 -19.99 -17.26
C LYS A 220 -6.97 -21.28 -17.84
N ALA A 221 -6.50 -21.26 -19.09
CA ALA A 221 -5.80 -22.38 -19.71
C ALA A 221 -4.41 -22.63 -19.09
N ALA A 222 -3.68 -21.57 -18.76
CA ALA A 222 -2.37 -21.66 -18.11
C ALA A 222 -2.45 -22.34 -16.74
N PHE A 223 -3.49 -22.06 -15.93
CA PHE A 223 -3.76 -22.76 -14.67
C PHE A 223 -3.86 -24.27 -14.87
N LYS A 224 -4.72 -24.71 -15.80
CA LYS A 224 -4.89 -26.15 -16.07
C LYS A 224 -3.56 -26.80 -16.46
N LYS A 225 -2.87 -26.21 -17.44
CA LYS A 225 -1.57 -26.71 -17.93
C LYS A 225 -0.50 -26.78 -16.84
N ALA A 226 -0.36 -25.72 -16.03
CA ALA A 226 0.64 -25.66 -14.98
C ALA A 226 0.40 -26.74 -13.92
N TYR A 227 -0.82 -26.80 -13.36
CA TYR A 227 -1.10 -27.71 -12.25
C TYR A 227 -1.22 -29.18 -12.69
N ASP A 228 -1.57 -29.47 -13.95
CA ASP A 228 -1.50 -30.82 -14.52
C ASP A 228 -0.08 -31.40 -14.51
N LYS A 229 0.96 -30.55 -14.59
CA LYS A 229 2.37 -30.95 -14.50
C LYS A 229 2.90 -30.86 -13.07
N LEU A 230 2.70 -29.73 -12.39
CA LEU A 230 3.28 -29.49 -11.05
C LEU A 230 2.74 -30.44 -9.98
N SER A 231 1.47 -30.87 -10.07
CA SER A 231 0.89 -31.85 -9.13
C SER A 231 1.61 -33.19 -9.08
N LYS A 232 2.42 -33.51 -10.09
CA LYS A 232 3.17 -34.76 -10.22
C LYS A 232 4.63 -34.65 -9.75
N ALA A 233 5.07 -33.47 -9.31
CA ALA A 233 6.47 -33.18 -8.98
C ALA A 233 6.93 -33.73 -7.60
N GLY A 234 6.04 -34.37 -6.84
CA GLY A 234 6.38 -35.05 -5.58
C GLY A 234 5.62 -34.54 -4.35
N PRO A 235 5.76 -33.27 -3.93
CA PRO A 235 5.11 -32.78 -2.72
C PRO A 235 3.62 -32.55 -2.96
N SER A 236 2.82 -32.66 -1.90
CA SER A 236 1.42 -32.24 -1.95
C SER A 236 1.31 -30.72 -2.10
N LEU A 237 0.47 -30.27 -3.02
CA LEU A 237 0.34 -28.84 -3.33
C LEU A 237 -0.87 -28.24 -2.61
N MET A 238 -0.66 -27.14 -1.91
CA MET A 238 -1.69 -26.29 -1.33
C MET A 238 -1.86 -25.04 -2.21
N LEU A 239 -2.86 -25.06 -3.10
CA LEU A 239 -3.22 -23.91 -3.94
C LEU A 239 -3.80 -22.81 -3.06
N THR A 240 -3.15 -21.66 -2.97
CA THR A 240 -3.47 -20.63 -1.98
C THR A 240 -3.89 -19.34 -2.65
N SER A 241 -5.11 -18.88 -2.38
CA SER A 241 -5.64 -17.64 -2.92
C SER A 241 -6.22 -16.77 -1.81
N TYR A 242 -6.07 -15.45 -1.93
CA TYR A 242 -6.38 -14.51 -0.86
C TYR A 242 -6.70 -13.10 -1.36
N PHE A 243 -7.15 -12.24 -0.44
CA PHE A 243 -7.58 -10.84 -0.63
C PHE A 243 -8.98 -10.62 -1.20
N GLY A 244 -9.66 -11.68 -1.62
CA GLY A 244 -11.03 -11.61 -2.11
C GLY A 244 -11.59 -12.99 -2.46
N ARG A 245 -12.83 -12.98 -2.93
CA ARG A 245 -13.50 -14.18 -3.48
C ARG A 245 -12.96 -14.55 -4.86
N LEU A 246 -12.94 -15.84 -5.12
CA LEU A 246 -12.65 -16.47 -6.41
C LEU A 246 -13.84 -16.36 -7.36
N ALA A 247 -15.08 -16.29 -6.86
CA ALA A 247 -16.29 -16.12 -7.67
C ALA A 247 -16.34 -17.06 -8.89
N ASP A 248 -16.31 -16.53 -10.12
CA ASP A 248 -16.36 -17.33 -11.36
C ASP A 248 -15.12 -18.22 -11.58
N ASN A 249 -14.03 -17.98 -10.85
CA ASN A 249 -12.83 -18.82 -10.89
C ASN A 249 -12.85 -19.95 -9.86
N LEU A 250 -13.86 -20.05 -8.99
CA LEU A 250 -13.92 -21.10 -7.97
C LEU A 250 -13.97 -22.50 -8.60
N ASP A 251 -14.76 -22.67 -9.66
CA ASP A 251 -14.86 -23.96 -10.37
C ASP A 251 -13.55 -24.35 -11.05
N LEU A 252 -12.81 -23.36 -11.58
CA LEU A 252 -11.46 -23.58 -12.09
C LEU A 252 -10.54 -24.08 -10.97
N ALA A 253 -10.47 -23.35 -9.84
CA ALA A 253 -9.59 -23.70 -8.74
C ALA A 253 -9.89 -25.10 -8.16
N LEU A 254 -11.17 -25.46 -8.01
CA LEU A 254 -11.59 -26.78 -7.53
C LEU A 254 -11.31 -27.90 -8.53
N SER A 255 -11.24 -27.60 -9.82
CA SER A 255 -10.92 -28.58 -10.86
C SER A 255 -9.43 -28.96 -10.94
N LEU A 256 -8.54 -28.14 -10.37
CA LEU A 256 -7.09 -28.38 -10.45
C LEU A 256 -6.67 -29.61 -9.62
N PRO A 257 -5.69 -30.40 -10.10
CA PRO A 257 -5.25 -31.64 -9.45
C PRO A 257 -4.31 -31.40 -8.25
N VAL A 258 -4.68 -30.46 -7.37
CA VAL A 258 -3.91 -30.12 -6.16
C VAL A 258 -4.35 -30.95 -4.94
N SER A 259 -3.53 -31.05 -3.90
CA SER A 259 -3.88 -31.82 -2.71
C SER A 259 -4.73 -31.03 -1.71
N GLY A 260 -4.63 -29.69 -1.75
CA GLY A 260 -5.39 -28.80 -0.90
C GLY A 260 -5.63 -27.43 -1.54
N ILE A 261 -6.64 -26.74 -1.02
CA ILE A 261 -6.95 -25.36 -1.39
C ILE A 261 -7.07 -24.49 -0.14
N HIS A 262 -6.51 -23.29 -0.18
CA HIS A 262 -6.73 -22.24 0.80
C HIS A 262 -7.56 -21.10 0.21
N LEU A 263 -8.64 -20.73 0.91
CA LEU A 263 -9.46 -19.55 0.58
C LEU A 263 -9.46 -18.55 1.74
N ASP A 264 -9.39 -17.26 1.39
CA ASP A 264 -9.68 -16.14 2.29
C ASP A 264 -11.19 -16.05 2.56
N LEU A 265 -11.60 -16.44 3.77
CA LEU A 265 -13.00 -16.37 4.22
C LEU A 265 -13.30 -15.12 5.06
N ILE A 266 -12.34 -14.20 5.18
CA ILE A 266 -12.55 -12.86 5.73
C ILE A 266 -13.10 -11.93 4.64
N ARG A 267 -12.51 -11.97 3.44
CA ARG A 267 -12.90 -11.13 2.29
C ARG A 267 -13.59 -11.89 1.15
N GLY A 268 -13.57 -13.23 1.20
CA GLY A 268 -14.23 -14.09 0.20
C GLY A 268 -15.28 -15.02 0.79
N LYS A 269 -15.96 -14.59 1.87
CA LYS A 269 -16.94 -15.42 2.59
C LYS A 269 -18.09 -15.91 1.69
N GLU A 270 -18.40 -15.19 0.63
CA GLU A 270 -19.43 -15.52 -0.36
C GLU A 270 -19.16 -16.85 -1.07
N ASP A 271 -17.89 -17.23 -1.23
CA ASP A 271 -17.52 -18.51 -1.86
C ASP A 271 -17.68 -19.70 -0.93
N GLN A 272 -17.88 -19.47 0.38
CA GLN A 272 -17.87 -20.51 1.40
C GLN A 272 -18.88 -21.62 1.09
N LYS A 273 -20.13 -21.26 0.76
CA LYS A 273 -21.18 -22.25 0.50
C LYS A 273 -20.83 -23.12 -0.71
N ALA A 274 -20.44 -22.49 -1.82
CA ALA A 274 -20.08 -23.19 -3.04
C ALA A 274 -18.82 -24.05 -2.86
N LEU A 275 -17.82 -23.58 -2.10
CA LEU A 275 -16.64 -24.36 -1.74
C LEU A 275 -17.05 -25.66 -1.04
N LEU A 276 -17.88 -25.57 0.00
CA LEU A 276 -18.26 -26.72 0.81
C LEU A 276 -19.12 -27.73 0.04
N GLU A 277 -19.97 -27.26 -0.87
CA GLU A 277 -20.82 -28.11 -1.72
C GLU A 277 -20.05 -28.80 -2.84
N LYS A 278 -19.07 -28.12 -3.45
CA LYS A 278 -18.37 -28.59 -4.66
C LYS A 278 -17.01 -29.22 -4.39
N ALA A 279 -16.40 -29.00 -3.23
CA ALA A 279 -15.09 -29.57 -2.91
C ALA A 279 -15.15 -31.10 -2.86
N ARG A 280 -14.27 -31.75 -3.63
CA ARG A 280 -14.09 -33.21 -3.57
C ARG A 280 -13.78 -33.69 -2.13
N PRO A 281 -14.22 -34.88 -1.71
CA PRO A 281 -14.05 -35.35 -0.34
C PRO A 281 -12.58 -35.43 0.12
N ASP A 282 -11.67 -35.77 -0.78
CA ASP A 282 -10.22 -35.94 -0.55
C ASP A 282 -9.43 -34.62 -0.60
N LEU A 283 -10.03 -33.52 -1.05
CA LEU A 283 -9.37 -32.21 -1.07
C LEU A 283 -9.27 -31.65 0.34
N VAL A 284 -8.04 -31.36 0.77
CA VAL A 284 -7.78 -30.69 2.04
C VAL A 284 -8.23 -29.24 1.95
N LEU A 285 -9.09 -28.82 2.88
CA LEU A 285 -9.56 -27.44 2.94
C LEU A 285 -8.77 -26.65 3.99
N SER A 286 -8.11 -25.61 3.54
CA SER A 286 -7.48 -24.58 4.38
C SER A 286 -8.40 -23.36 4.42
N LEU A 287 -8.92 -23.03 5.59
CA LEU A 287 -9.88 -21.95 5.80
C LEU A 287 -9.12 -20.74 6.37
N GLY A 288 -9.05 -19.66 5.61
CA GLY A 288 -8.51 -18.38 6.02
C GLY A 288 -9.49 -17.61 6.91
N VAL A 289 -9.41 -17.81 8.21
CA VAL A 289 -10.44 -17.40 9.19
C VAL A 289 -9.96 -16.36 10.21
N ILE A 290 -8.66 -16.06 10.21
CA ILE A 290 -8.06 -14.99 11.00
C ILE A 290 -7.56 -13.90 10.05
N ASP A 291 -7.97 -12.65 10.23
CA ASP A 291 -7.62 -11.58 9.30
C ASP A 291 -6.10 -11.35 9.23
N GLY A 292 -5.47 -11.61 8.08
CA GLY A 292 -4.03 -11.36 7.85
C GLY A 292 -3.72 -9.95 7.36
N ARG A 293 -4.74 -9.12 7.10
CA ARG A 293 -4.67 -7.74 6.59
C ARG A 293 -5.04 -6.69 7.64
N ASN A 294 -5.64 -7.09 8.75
CA ASN A 294 -6.10 -6.18 9.79
C ASN A 294 -5.79 -6.71 11.20
N ILE A 295 -5.78 -5.82 12.18
CA ILE A 295 -5.26 -6.07 13.53
C ILE A 295 -6.35 -6.34 14.56
N TRP A 296 -7.61 -6.46 14.16
CA TRP A 296 -8.68 -6.75 15.10
C TRP A 296 -8.55 -8.17 15.64
N ARG A 297 -8.72 -8.30 16.96
CA ARG A 297 -8.83 -9.57 17.65
C ARG A 297 -10.08 -10.31 17.17
N THR A 298 -9.95 -11.62 17.02
CA THR A 298 -11.03 -12.48 16.55
C THR A 298 -11.99 -12.82 17.69
N ASP A 299 -13.30 -12.79 17.42
CA ASP A 299 -14.31 -13.38 18.30
C ASP A 299 -14.27 -14.91 18.13
N LEU A 300 -13.58 -15.58 19.06
CA LEU A 300 -13.28 -17.01 18.94
C LEU A 300 -14.53 -17.87 19.13
N ASP A 301 -15.46 -17.47 20.00
CA ASP A 301 -16.71 -18.21 20.20
C ASP A 301 -17.59 -18.16 18.94
N ALA A 302 -17.77 -16.97 18.37
CA ALA A 302 -18.53 -16.82 17.12
C ALA A 302 -17.88 -17.61 15.96
N LEU A 303 -16.56 -17.68 15.92
CA LEU A 303 -15.84 -18.46 14.92
C LEU A 303 -16.00 -19.98 15.15
N LEU A 304 -15.91 -20.44 16.40
CA LEU A 304 -16.11 -21.85 16.75
C LEU A 304 -17.52 -22.33 16.41
N ASP A 305 -18.55 -21.51 16.69
CA ASP A 305 -19.95 -21.83 16.34
C ASP A 305 -20.12 -22.14 14.86
N TRP A 306 -19.33 -21.50 14.00
CA TRP A 306 -19.35 -21.70 12.56
C TRP A 306 -18.43 -22.84 12.08
N VAL A 307 -17.23 -22.99 12.64
CA VAL A 307 -16.26 -24.02 12.20
C VAL A 307 -16.57 -25.41 12.77
N GLU A 308 -17.08 -25.51 14.00
CA GLU A 308 -17.32 -26.80 14.68
C GLU A 308 -18.19 -27.78 13.88
N PRO A 309 -19.33 -27.37 13.28
CA PRO A 309 -20.12 -28.26 12.45
C PRO A 309 -19.32 -28.80 11.25
N LEU A 310 -18.49 -27.96 10.63
CA LEU A 310 -17.66 -28.35 9.48
C LEU A 310 -16.56 -29.32 9.89
N ALA A 311 -15.88 -29.03 11.00
CA ALA A 311 -14.80 -29.85 11.55
C ALA A 311 -15.28 -31.27 11.94
N LYS A 312 -16.57 -31.48 12.20
CA LYS A 312 -17.14 -32.83 12.42
C LYS A 312 -17.26 -33.65 11.13
N THR A 313 -17.36 -32.99 9.98
CA THR A 313 -17.65 -33.62 8.68
C THR A 313 -16.42 -33.85 7.81
N ARG A 314 -15.33 -33.12 8.06
CA ARG A 314 -14.04 -33.30 7.35
C ARG A 314 -12.85 -32.77 8.13
N ASP A 315 -11.65 -33.24 7.78
CA ASP A 315 -10.39 -32.66 8.24
C ASP A 315 -10.23 -31.24 7.67
N LEU A 316 -9.76 -30.31 8.51
CA LEU A 316 -9.62 -28.90 8.17
C LEU A 316 -8.24 -28.38 8.58
N ILE A 317 -7.74 -27.42 7.83
CA ILE A 317 -6.64 -26.55 8.23
C ILE A 317 -7.23 -25.16 8.50
N LEU A 318 -7.03 -24.60 9.69
CA LEU A 318 -7.33 -23.19 9.94
C LEU A 318 -6.06 -22.37 9.76
N ALA A 319 -6.20 -21.22 9.13
CA ALA A 319 -5.06 -20.34 8.85
C ALA A 319 -5.48 -18.88 8.88
N PRO A 320 -4.52 -17.93 8.89
CA PRO A 320 -4.82 -16.55 8.56
C PRO A 320 -5.31 -16.46 7.11
N SER A 321 -6.08 -15.43 6.79
CA SER A 321 -6.68 -15.22 5.46
C SER A 321 -5.68 -14.96 4.35
N CYS A 322 -4.47 -14.53 4.71
CA CYS A 322 -3.32 -14.35 3.83
C CYS A 322 -2.04 -14.43 4.68
N SER A 323 -0.87 -14.18 4.08
CA SER A 323 0.36 -13.98 4.87
C SER A 323 0.18 -12.90 5.94
N LEU A 324 0.72 -13.12 7.14
CA LEU A 324 0.72 -12.13 8.22
C LEU A 324 1.68 -10.96 7.97
N LEU A 325 2.39 -10.94 6.83
CA LEU A 325 3.23 -9.81 6.38
C LEU A 325 2.56 -8.43 6.50
N HIS A 326 1.24 -8.38 6.39
CA HIS A 326 0.46 -7.14 6.36
C HIS A 326 -0.01 -6.65 7.72
N VAL A 327 0.36 -7.33 8.81
CA VAL A 327 0.10 -6.89 10.19
C VAL A 327 1.42 -6.75 10.98
N PRO A 328 1.44 -5.98 12.07
CA PRO A 328 2.66 -5.86 12.86
C PRO A 328 3.03 -7.16 13.57
N VAL A 329 4.26 -7.23 14.11
CA VAL A 329 4.84 -8.46 14.66
C VAL A 329 4.16 -8.89 15.97
N ASP A 330 4.20 -8.05 17.00
CA ASP A 330 3.76 -8.44 18.35
C ASP A 330 3.17 -7.26 19.13
N LEU A 331 1.92 -7.40 19.59
CA LEU A 331 1.22 -6.39 20.37
C LEU A 331 1.87 -6.18 21.74
N LYS A 332 2.57 -7.20 22.29
CA LYS A 332 3.28 -7.09 23.57
C LYS A 332 4.41 -6.04 23.52
N ALA A 333 4.85 -5.62 22.32
CA ALA A 333 5.79 -4.52 22.14
C ALA A 333 5.16 -3.13 22.32
N GLU A 334 3.84 -3.02 22.37
CA GLU A 334 3.11 -1.76 22.58
C GLU A 334 2.94 -1.45 24.06
N LYS A 335 3.84 -0.60 24.60
CA LYS A 335 3.84 -0.23 26.02
C LYS A 335 3.04 1.04 26.36
N LYS A 336 2.62 1.81 25.36
CA LYS A 336 1.94 3.10 25.55
C LYS A 336 0.59 3.19 24.82
N ILE A 337 0.12 2.08 24.27
CA ILE A 337 -1.19 2.05 23.63
C ILE A 337 -2.29 2.13 24.69
N ASP A 338 -3.41 2.75 24.34
CA ASP A 338 -4.61 2.81 25.17
C ASP A 338 -5.03 1.38 25.59
N ALA A 339 -5.15 1.13 26.90
CA ALA A 339 -5.39 -0.20 27.43
C ALA A 339 -6.78 -0.76 27.06
N GLU A 340 -7.78 0.11 26.92
CA GLU A 340 -9.11 -0.29 26.48
C GLU A 340 -9.03 -0.78 25.03
N VAL A 341 -8.37 -0.01 24.16
CA VAL A 341 -8.25 -0.37 22.73
C VAL A 341 -7.34 -1.59 22.54
N ALA A 342 -6.26 -1.71 23.30
CA ALA A 342 -5.29 -2.79 23.18
C ALA A 342 -5.92 -4.18 23.31
N GLN A 343 -6.94 -4.34 24.17
CA GLN A 343 -7.61 -5.64 24.36
C GLN A 343 -8.40 -6.10 23.12
N TRP A 344 -8.72 -5.18 22.20
CA TRP A 344 -9.45 -5.45 20.95
C TRP A 344 -8.52 -5.82 19.80
N LEU A 345 -7.21 -5.82 20.01
CA LEU A 345 -6.21 -5.99 18.96
C LEU A 345 -5.51 -7.36 19.04
N ALA A 346 -5.09 -7.86 17.89
CA ALA A 346 -4.21 -9.01 17.71
C ALA A 346 -3.23 -8.70 16.57
N PHE A 347 -1.93 -8.75 16.85
CA PHE A 347 -0.86 -8.67 15.84
C PHE A 347 -0.46 -10.08 15.39
N ALA A 348 0.58 -10.24 14.56
CA ALA A 348 0.95 -11.54 13.99
C ALA A 348 1.13 -12.64 15.05
N HIS A 349 1.83 -12.35 16.15
CA HIS A 349 1.99 -13.28 17.26
C HIS A 349 0.63 -13.71 17.87
N GLN A 350 -0.22 -12.74 18.22
CA GLN A 350 -1.52 -13.03 18.84
C GLN A 350 -2.45 -13.80 17.89
N LYS A 351 -2.38 -13.55 16.59
CA LYS A 351 -3.16 -14.29 15.58
C LYS A 351 -2.76 -15.76 15.49
N LEU A 352 -1.49 -16.08 15.72
CA LEU A 352 -1.03 -17.46 15.85
C LEU A 352 -1.52 -18.10 17.15
N GLU A 353 -1.50 -17.36 18.27
CA GLU A 353 -2.10 -17.80 19.54
C GLU A 353 -3.61 -18.12 19.35
N GLU A 354 -4.36 -17.27 18.66
CA GLU A 354 -5.78 -17.48 18.31
C GLU A 354 -6.01 -18.80 17.54
N LEU A 355 -5.19 -19.08 16.52
CA LEU A 355 -5.28 -20.34 15.77
C LEU A 355 -5.05 -21.57 16.65
N VAL A 356 -4.04 -21.52 17.51
CA VAL A 356 -3.72 -22.64 18.41
C VAL A 356 -4.85 -22.89 19.41
N ILE A 357 -5.49 -21.83 19.92
CA ILE A 357 -6.68 -21.92 20.78
C ILE A 357 -7.82 -22.62 20.03
N LEU A 358 -8.11 -22.20 18.79
CA LEU A 358 -9.15 -22.82 17.95
C LEU A 358 -8.87 -24.30 17.69
N LYS A 359 -7.63 -24.65 17.35
CA LYS A 359 -7.19 -26.04 17.19
C LYS A 359 -7.43 -26.86 18.45
N LYS A 360 -7.09 -26.31 19.63
CA LYS A 360 -7.29 -27.01 20.90
C LYS A 360 -8.78 -27.20 21.20
N ALA A 361 -9.59 -26.17 21.01
CA ALA A 361 -11.05 -26.24 21.19
C ALA A 361 -11.70 -27.28 20.26
N LEU A 362 -11.35 -27.28 18.98
CA LEU A 362 -11.96 -28.15 17.97
C LEU A 362 -11.56 -29.63 18.14
N ASN A 363 -10.35 -29.90 18.61
CA ASN A 363 -9.87 -31.27 18.78
C ASN A 363 -10.10 -31.85 20.18
N LYS A 364 -10.11 -31.02 21.23
CA LYS A 364 -10.18 -31.46 22.63
C LYS A 364 -11.41 -30.94 23.39
N GLY A 365 -12.20 -30.06 22.79
CA GLY A 365 -13.40 -29.45 23.37
C GLY A 365 -13.15 -28.05 23.95
N ARG A 366 -14.17 -27.19 23.92
CA ARG A 366 -14.09 -25.78 24.39
C ARG A 366 -13.65 -25.63 25.85
N ASN A 367 -13.97 -26.59 26.71
CA ASN A 367 -13.60 -26.56 28.13
C ASN A 367 -12.08 -26.49 28.35
N GLU A 368 -11.28 -27.03 27.43
CA GLU A 368 -9.82 -27.02 27.51
C GLU A 368 -9.21 -25.63 27.29
N VAL A 369 -9.98 -24.68 26.76
CA VAL A 369 -9.57 -23.29 26.49
C VAL A 369 -10.58 -22.29 27.05
N ALA A 370 -11.29 -22.66 28.12
CA ALA A 370 -12.41 -21.88 28.64
C ALA A 370 -11.99 -20.46 29.08
N LEU A 371 -10.76 -20.29 29.60
CA LEU A 371 -10.25 -18.99 30.01
C LEU A 371 -9.95 -18.10 28.79
N GLU A 372 -9.31 -18.66 27.78
CA GLU A 372 -8.95 -17.96 26.54
C GLU A 372 -10.21 -17.54 25.75
N LEU A 373 -11.25 -18.39 25.74
CA LEU A 373 -12.55 -18.06 25.17
C LEU A 373 -13.26 -16.96 25.97
N ALA A 374 -13.27 -17.05 27.30
CA ALA A 374 -13.84 -16.00 28.15
C ALA A 374 -13.15 -14.63 27.93
N ASP A 375 -11.83 -14.62 27.76
CA ASP A 375 -11.06 -13.41 27.46
C ASP A 375 -11.35 -12.86 26.06
N SER A 376 -11.57 -13.72 25.07
CA SER A 376 -11.99 -13.32 23.72
C SER A 376 -13.40 -12.72 23.74
N ALA A 377 -14.36 -13.42 24.36
CA ALA A 377 -15.74 -12.98 24.49
C ALA A 377 -15.86 -11.65 25.25
N LYS A 378 -15.09 -11.48 26.33
CA LYS A 378 -15.03 -10.21 27.07
C LYS A 378 -14.52 -9.06 26.20
N ALA A 379 -13.45 -9.27 25.43
CA ALA A 379 -12.93 -8.26 24.52
C ALA A 379 -13.93 -7.90 23.41
N ALA A 380 -14.61 -8.90 22.84
CA ALA A 380 -15.64 -8.72 21.82
C ALA A 380 -16.83 -7.91 22.35
N GLU A 381 -17.34 -8.24 23.54
CA GLU A 381 -18.47 -7.52 24.16
C GLU A 381 -18.09 -6.10 24.58
N ASN A 382 -16.89 -5.91 25.16
CA ASN A 382 -16.41 -4.59 25.52
C ASN A 382 -16.28 -3.68 24.29
N ARG A 383 -15.78 -4.21 23.16
CA ARG A 383 -15.74 -3.46 21.91
C ARG A 383 -17.14 -3.13 21.39
N ARG A 384 -18.03 -4.13 21.34
CA ARG A 384 -19.40 -3.99 20.83
C ARG A 384 -20.20 -2.91 21.56
N SER A 385 -19.97 -2.75 22.86
CA SER A 385 -20.70 -1.81 23.73
C SER A 385 -19.96 -0.49 24.00
N SER A 386 -18.73 -0.30 23.50
CA SER A 386 -17.93 0.88 23.85
C SER A 386 -18.55 2.19 23.33
N PRO A 387 -18.74 3.22 24.18
CA PRO A 387 -19.26 4.51 23.76
C PRO A 387 -18.27 5.32 22.90
N ARG A 388 -16.98 4.92 22.86
CA ARG A 388 -15.98 5.52 21.96
C ARG A 388 -16.15 5.02 20.51
N ILE A 389 -16.81 3.87 20.36
CA ILE A 389 -17.14 3.23 19.09
C ILE A 389 -18.51 3.69 18.59
N HIS A 390 -19.43 3.96 19.51
CA HIS A 390 -20.80 4.44 19.21
C HIS A 390 -21.03 5.83 19.79
N ASN A 391 -20.70 6.87 19.03
CA ASN A 391 -20.91 8.27 19.42
C ASN A 391 -22.25 8.80 18.88
N PRO A 392 -23.26 9.09 19.74
CA PRO A 392 -24.57 9.55 19.29
C PRO A 392 -24.54 10.86 18.49
N GLN A 393 -23.56 11.74 18.73
CA GLN A 393 -23.43 13.00 17.99
C GLN A 393 -22.94 12.77 16.56
N VAL A 394 -22.04 11.79 16.37
CA VAL A 394 -21.57 11.41 15.03
C VAL A 394 -22.72 10.77 14.25
N ALA A 395 -23.45 9.84 14.85
CA ALA A 395 -24.63 9.24 14.24
C ALA A 395 -25.67 10.30 13.84
N LYS A 396 -25.97 11.26 14.73
CA LYS A 396 -26.89 12.37 14.44
C LYS A 396 -26.41 13.24 13.27
N ARG A 397 -25.10 13.53 13.20
CA ARG A 397 -24.53 14.36 12.12
C ARG A 397 -24.54 13.62 10.78
N LEU A 398 -24.21 12.32 10.77
CA LEU A 398 -24.29 11.48 9.57
C LEU A 398 -25.72 11.47 8.99
N ALA A 399 -26.74 11.41 9.85
CA ALA A 399 -28.14 11.46 9.42
C ALA A 399 -28.55 12.79 8.76
N THR A 400 -27.76 13.86 8.90
CA THR A 400 -28.01 15.14 8.22
C THR A 400 -27.34 15.26 6.85
N VAL A 401 -26.55 14.27 6.43
CA VAL A 401 -25.89 14.30 5.12
C VAL A 401 -26.95 14.25 4.02
N THR A 402 -26.92 15.24 3.14
CA THR A 402 -27.78 15.31 1.96
C THR A 402 -26.94 15.25 0.69
N PRO A 403 -27.50 14.80 -0.45
CA PRO A 403 -26.78 14.80 -1.72
C PRO A 403 -26.21 16.17 -2.10
N GLN A 404 -26.89 17.27 -1.74
CA GLN A 404 -26.47 18.64 -1.99
C GLN A 404 -25.18 19.01 -1.25
N MET A 405 -24.89 18.44 -0.07
CA MET A 405 -23.65 18.71 0.66
C MET A 405 -22.40 18.21 -0.07
N ALA A 406 -22.56 17.26 -0.98
CA ALA A 406 -21.50 16.76 -1.86
C ALA A 406 -21.49 17.49 -3.22
N GLN A 407 -22.10 18.68 -3.36
CA GLN A 407 -22.05 19.45 -4.61
C GLN A 407 -21.48 20.84 -4.37
N ARG A 408 -20.57 21.28 -5.23
CA ARG A 408 -20.17 22.70 -5.30
C ARG A 408 -21.38 23.56 -5.66
N LEU A 409 -21.34 24.84 -5.27
CA LEU A 409 -22.44 25.79 -5.50
C LEU A 409 -22.71 26.02 -7.00
N SER A 410 -21.66 26.03 -7.82
CA SER A 410 -21.72 26.21 -9.26
C SER A 410 -20.87 25.15 -10.00
N PRO A 411 -21.17 24.87 -11.28
CA PRO A 411 -20.31 24.02 -12.12
C PRO A 411 -18.96 24.70 -12.43
N TYR A 412 -17.95 23.88 -12.72
CA TYR A 412 -16.56 24.32 -12.89
C TYR A 412 -16.38 25.55 -13.80
N PRO A 413 -16.99 25.67 -15.00
CA PRO A 413 -16.76 26.84 -15.86
C PRO A 413 -17.08 28.19 -15.19
N LYS A 414 -18.11 28.24 -14.33
CA LYS A 414 -18.45 29.44 -13.58
C LYS A 414 -17.47 29.70 -12.44
N ARG A 415 -17.00 28.63 -11.77
CA ARG A 415 -16.00 28.74 -10.70
C ARG A 415 -14.64 29.18 -11.25
N ALA A 416 -14.19 28.57 -12.34
CA ALA A 416 -12.93 28.86 -13.00
C ALA A 416 -12.79 30.35 -13.36
N ALA A 417 -13.86 30.98 -13.86
CA ALA A 417 -13.87 32.42 -14.14
C ALA A 417 -13.65 33.27 -12.87
N LEU A 418 -14.37 32.97 -11.79
CA LEU A 418 -14.24 33.69 -10.51
C LEU A 418 -12.87 33.46 -9.85
N GLN A 419 -12.35 32.23 -9.95
CA GLN A 419 -11.03 31.86 -9.45
C GLN A 419 -9.93 32.61 -10.22
N GLN A 420 -10.05 32.71 -11.56
CA GLN A 420 -9.10 33.45 -12.38
C GLN A 420 -9.11 34.96 -12.08
N GLU A 421 -10.29 35.54 -11.84
CA GLU A 421 -10.41 36.94 -11.41
C GLU A 421 -9.74 37.20 -10.05
N GLY A 422 -9.92 36.27 -9.10
CA GLY A 422 -9.42 36.40 -7.73
C GLY A 422 -7.94 36.04 -7.54
N LEU A 423 -7.43 35.07 -8.29
CA LEU A 423 -6.05 34.57 -8.19
C LEU A 423 -5.11 35.21 -9.21
N LYS A 424 -5.62 35.62 -10.38
CA LYS A 424 -4.85 36.26 -11.47
C LYS A 424 -3.61 35.45 -11.87
N LEU A 425 -3.75 34.13 -11.93
CA LEU A 425 -2.65 33.24 -12.29
C LEU A 425 -2.26 33.42 -13.78
N PRO A 426 -0.97 33.34 -14.12
CA PRO A 426 -0.56 33.30 -15.53
C PRO A 426 -0.94 31.97 -16.17
N LEU A 427 -0.82 31.88 -17.51
CA LEU A 427 -0.80 30.58 -18.19
C LEU A 427 0.38 29.74 -17.66
N TYR A 428 0.22 28.42 -17.68
CA TYR A 428 1.20 27.48 -17.11
C TYR A 428 1.61 27.87 -15.67
N PRO A 429 0.66 28.05 -14.73
CA PRO A 429 1.00 28.40 -13.36
C PRO A 429 1.86 27.29 -12.73
N THR A 430 2.91 27.71 -12.05
CA THR A 430 3.88 26.84 -11.40
C THR A 430 3.55 26.66 -9.93
N THR A 431 3.63 25.42 -9.47
CA THR A 431 3.43 25.09 -8.05
C THR A 431 4.21 23.84 -7.68
N THR A 432 4.19 23.49 -6.40
CA THR A 432 4.64 22.18 -5.93
C THR A 432 3.48 21.47 -5.21
N ILE A 433 3.70 20.21 -4.84
CA ILE A 433 2.61 19.36 -4.32
C ILE A 433 2.37 19.58 -2.81
N GLY A 434 3.38 19.91 -2.02
CA GLY A 434 3.20 20.13 -0.57
C GLY A 434 4.52 20.07 0.20
N SER A 435 4.94 18.86 0.57
CA SER A 435 6.14 18.65 1.37
C SER A 435 7.45 19.11 0.71
N PHE A 436 8.36 19.65 1.54
CA PHE A 436 9.76 19.95 1.20
C PHE A 436 10.74 19.02 1.94
N PRO A 437 12.05 19.01 1.60
CA PRO A 437 13.04 18.11 2.19
C PRO A 437 12.98 18.00 3.72
N GLN A 438 12.72 16.81 4.24
CA GLN A 438 12.80 16.53 5.69
C GLN A 438 14.26 16.30 6.08
N THR A 439 14.99 17.39 6.27
CA THR A 439 16.42 17.37 6.51
C THR A 439 16.80 16.64 7.80
N THR A 440 18.10 16.40 8.00
CA THR A 440 18.60 15.81 9.25
C THR A 440 18.26 16.70 10.44
N GLU A 441 18.32 18.02 10.28
CA GLU A 441 18.02 19.01 11.30
C GLU A 441 16.54 18.94 11.72
N VAL A 442 15.61 18.89 10.74
CA VAL A 442 14.16 18.74 11.03
C VAL A 442 13.88 17.44 11.79
N ARG A 443 14.51 16.34 11.37
CA ARG A 443 14.36 15.03 12.03
C ARG A 443 14.96 15.03 13.44
N GLN A 444 16.10 15.70 13.63
CA GLN A 444 16.73 15.85 14.94
C GLN A 444 15.91 16.72 15.87
N ALA A 445 15.38 17.86 15.41
CA ALA A 445 14.50 18.73 16.19
C ALA A 445 13.26 17.97 16.68
N ARG A 446 12.59 17.22 15.78
CA ARG A 446 11.47 16.34 16.16
C ARG A 446 11.87 15.24 17.15
N ALA A 447 13.08 14.70 17.02
CA ALA A 447 13.59 13.70 17.96
C ALA A 447 13.91 14.29 19.34
N LYS A 448 14.50 15.48 19.41
CA LYS A 448 14.76 16.23 20.65
C LYS A 448 13.45 16.58 21.35
N HIS A 449 12.47 17.08 20.61
CA HIS A 449 11.12 17.38 21.13
C HIS A 449 10.46 16.13 21.74
N ARG A 450 10.47 15.00 21.02
CA ARG A 450 9.95 13.73 21.55
C ARG A 450 10.68 13.20 22.80
N ARG A 451 11.93 13.59 23.02
CA ARG A 451 12.71 13.25 24.23
C ARG A 451 12.58 14.29 25.35
N GLY A 452 11.87 15.40 25.12
CA GLY A 452 11.76 16.51 26.06
C GLY A 452 13.01 17.39 26.15
N GLU A 453 13.95 17.27 25.22
CA GLU A 453 15.17 18.10 25.13
C GLU A 453 14.91 19.44 24.44
N LEU A 454 13.81 19.55 23.70
CA LEU A 454 13.31 20.77 23.07
C LEU A 454 11.84 20.92 23.49
N ASP A 455 11.48 22.06 24.06
CA ASP A 455 10.10 22.31 24.51
C ASP A 455 9.18 22.66 23.32
N ASP A 456 7.87 22.74 23.58
CA ASP A 456 6.87 22.99 22.55
C ASP A 456 7.08 24.36 21.86
N ALA A 457 7.46 25.38 22.63
CA ALA A 457 7.73 26.72 22.12
C ALA A 457 8.95 26.74 21.19
N GLY A 458 10.06 26.14 21.63
CA GLY A 458 11.29 26.03 20.83
C GLY A 458 11.10 25.19 19.58
N TYR A 459 10.34 24.09 19.65
CA TYR A 459 10.03 23.28 18.48
C TYR A 459 9.14 24.02 17.49
N THR A 460 8.10 24.70 17.97
CA THR A 460 7.21 25.52 17.13
C THR A 460 7.98 26.64 16.44
N GLN A 461 8.87 27.32 17.15
CA GLN A 461 9.71 28.37 16.59
C GLN A 461 10.64 27.84 15.48
N PHE A 462 11.32 26.71 15.73
CA PHE A 462 12.15 26.06 14.71
C PHE A 462 11.35 25.73 13.44
N LEU A 463 10.15 25.17 13.58
CA LEU A 463 9.30 24.84 12.43
C LEU A 463 8.82 26.08 11.66
N ARG A 464 8.51 27.17 12.38
CA ARG A 464 8.16 28.46 11.77
C ARG A 464 9.32 29.04 10.95
N GLU A 465 10.55 28.93 11.45
CA GLU A 465 11.76 29.35 10.72
C GLU A 465 11.97 28.55 9.44
N GLN A 466 11.85 27.21 9.50
CA GLN A 466 11.94 26.36 8.30
C GLN A 466 10.85 26.68 7.27
N THR A 467 9.64 26.93 7.75
CA THR A 467 8.49 27.30 6.92
C THR A 467 8.72 28.64 6.22
N ALA A 468 9.11 29.68 6.96
CA ALA A 468 9.37 31.01 6.41
C ALA A 468 10.51 31.00 5.39
N ALA A 469 11.62 30.30 5.70
CA ALA A 469 12.74 30.14 4.76
C ALA A 469 12.31 29.45 3.45
N THR A 470 11.42 28.46 3.55
CA THR A 470 10.89 27.73 2.40
C THR A 470 9.93 28.59 1.57
N ILE A 471 9.07 29.39 2.21
CA ILE A 471 8.19 30.34 1.51
C ILE A 471 9.00 31.39 0.76
N HIS A 472 9.93 32.08 1.43
CA HIS A 472 10.76 33.12 0.79
C HIS A 472 11.57 32.57 -0.39
N TRP A 473 12.13 31.36 -0.25
CA TRP A 473 12.88 30.75 -1.35
C TRP A 473 11.98 30.43 -2.55
N GLN A 474 10.75 29.95 -2.33
CA GLN A 474 9.82 29.70 -3.42
C GLN A 474 9.42 31.00 -4.15
N GLU A 475 9.27 32.11 -3.41
CA GLU A 475 9.05 33.43 -4.01
C GLU A 475 10.24 33.90 -4.84
N GLU A 476 11.47 33.75 -4.31
CA GLU A 476 12.73 34.11 -4.98
C GLU A 476 12.86 33.43 -6.34
N ILE A 477 12.54 32.13 -6.42
CA ILE A 477 12.62 31.38 -7.68
C ILE A 477 11.43 31.62 -8.61
N GLY A 478 10.41 32.37 -8.17
CA GLY A 478 9.29 32.78 -9.02
C GLY A 478 8.10 31.81 -9.09
N LEU A 479 7.92 30.87 -8.14
CA LEU A 479 6.73 30.00 -8.12
C LEU A 479 5.43 30.81 -7.98
N ASP A 480 4.36 30.43 -8.68
CA ASP A 480 3.09 31.19 -8.70
C ASP A 480 2.18 30.87 -7.52
N VAL A 481 2.13 29.60 -7.11
CA VAL A 481 1.36 29.12 -5.97
C VAL A 481 2.27 28.33 -5.04
N LEU A 482 2.31 28.74 -3.77
CA LEU A 482 3.29 28.28 -2.80
C LEU A 482 2.72 27.20 -1.88
N VAL A 483 3.62 26.49 -1.19
CA VAL A 483 3.30 25.53 -0.13
C VAL A 483 4.19 25.77 1.09
N HIS A 484 3.74 25.42 2.29
CA HIS A 484 4.50 25.67 3.52
C HIS A 484 5.58 24.61 3.81
N GLY A 485 5.55 23.48 3.11
CA GLY A 485 6.59 22.45 3.20
C GLY A 485 6.40 21.39 4.28
N GLU A 486 5.30 21.43 5.04
CA GLU A 486 4.85 20.33 5.93
C GLU A 486 5.90 19.85 6.96
N PHE A 487 6.75 20.75 7.48
CA PHE A 487 7.81 20.39 8.42
C PHE A 487 7.27 19.83 9.75
N GLU A 488 6.07 20.26 10.13
CA GLU A 488 5.32 19.77 11.30
C GLU A 488 4.83 18.33 11.11
N ARG A 489 4.72 17.84 9.87
CA ARG A 489 4.11 16.54 9.55
C ARG A 489 5.15 15.45 9.37
N ASN A 490 5.08 14.42 10.21
CA ASN A 490 5.91 13.22 10.03
C ASN A 490 5.34 12.25 8.99
N ASP A 491 4.03 12.19 8.84
CA ASP A 491 3.31 11.33 7.90
C ASP A 491 1.93 11.93 7.63
N MET A 492 1.45 11.82 6.38
CA MET A 492 0.24 12.51 5.93
C MET A 492 -1.06 11.90 6.45
N VAL A 493 -1.05 10.72 7.07
CA VAL A 493 -2.24 10.15 7.71
C VAL A 493 -2.09 10.21 9.22
N GLN A 494 -0.89 9.94 9.74
CA GLN A 494 -0.62 10.02 11.17
C GLN A 494 -0.94 11.42 11.73
N TYR A 495 -0.53 12.48 11.03
CA TYR A 495 -0.71 13.86 11.51
C TYR A 495 -2.19 14.25 11.72
N PHE A 496 -3.08 13.79 10.83
CA PHE A 496 -4.52 14.06 10.99
C PHE A 496 -5.13 13.14 12.05
N GLY A 497 -4.82 11.85 12.02
CA GLY A 497 -5.36 10.92 13.00
C GLY A 497 -5.01 11.32 14.45
N GLU A 498 -3.81 11.86 14.70
CA GLU A 498 -3.38 12.33 16.04
C GLU A 498 -4.26 13.47 16.58
N GLN A 499 -5.00 14.13 15.69
CA GLN A 499 -5.87 15.26 16.00
C GLN A 499 -7.36 14.94 15.85
N LEU A 500 -7.69 13.71 15.48
CA LEU A 500 -9.06 13.21 15.34
C LEU A 500 -9.40 12.25 16.48
N SER A 501 -10.64 12.30 16.96
CA SER A 501 -11.18 11.24 17.81
C SER A 501 -11.39 9.96 16.99
N GLY A 502 -11.49 8.82 17.68
CA GLY A 502 -11.64 7.52 17.02
C GLY A 502 -10.33 6.90 16.53
N PHE A 503 -9.18 7.53 16.76
CA PHE A 503 -7.86 7.01 16.41
C PHE A 503 -6.98 6.68 17.63
N VAL A 504 -6.19 5.62 17.53
CA VAL A 504 -5.02 5.38 18.38
C VAL A 504 -3.78 5.08 17.54
N PHE A 505 -2.61 5.20 18.16
CA PHE A 505 -1.32 5.06 17.52
C PHE A 505 -0.47 4.02 18.23
N THR A 506 0.30 3.29 17.44
CA THR A 506 1.28 2.33 17.92
C THR A 506 2.66 2.98 17.99
N ASN A 507 3.56 2.40 18.78
CA ASN A 507 4.97 2.76 18.83
C ASN A 507 5.80 1.84 17.92
N ASN A 508 5.52 0.54 17.98
CA ASN A 508 6.24 -0.55 17.31
C ASN A 508 5.36 -1.33 16.31
N GLY A 509 4.14 -0.86 16.02
CA GLY A 509 3.21 -1.45 15.05
C GLY A 509 3.62 -1.26 13.59
N TRP A 510 4.86 -1.63 13.24
CA TRP A 510 5.43 -1.48 11.91
C TRP A 510 4.98 -2.58 10.95
N VAL A 511 4.69 -2.19 9.71
CA VAL A 511 4.37 -3.09 8.59
C VAL A 511 5.27 -2.74 7.41
N GLN A 512 5.81 -3.74 6.72
CA GLN A 512 6.64 -3.51 5.53
C GLN A 512 5.77 -2.98 4.39
N SER A 513 6.21 -1.89 3.75
CA SER A 513 5.55 -1.35 2.56
C SER A 513 6.34 -1.66 1.29
N TYR A 514 7.66 -1.46 1.28
CA TYR A 514 8.54 -1.94 0.20
C TYR A 514 9.99 -1.96 0.67
N GLY A 515 10.77 -2.97 0.24
CA GLY A 515 12.18 -3.09 0.61
C GLY A 515 12.40 -2.95 2.12
N SER A 516 13.30 -2.06 2.55
CA SER A 516 13.52 -1.76 3.98
C SER A 516 12.56 -0.70 4.55
N ARG A 517 11.67 -0.11 3.75
CA ARG A 517 10.72 0.92 4.22
C ARG A 517 9.50 0.27 4.86
N CYS A 518 9.23 0.70 6.09
CA CYS A 518 8.05 0.30 6.84
C CYS A 518 7.16 1.52 7.08
N VAL A 519 5.87 1.26 7.19
CA VAL A 519 4.85 2.22 7.64
C VAL A 519 4.36 1.80 9.03
N ARG A 520 3.76 2.74 9.75
CA ARG A 520 3.12 2.50 11.04
C ARG A 520 1.70 3.03 10.97
N PRO A 521 0.77 2.27 10.36
CA PRO A 521 -0.58 2.74 10.11
C PRO A 521 -1.28 3.14 11.41
N PRO A 522 -2.04 4.25 11.42
CA PRO A 522 -2.94 4.57 12.52
C PRO A 522 -4.03 3.51 12.66
N ILE A 523 -4.63 3.41 13.83
CA ILE A 523 -5.74 2.51 14.08
C ILE A 523 -7.00 3.37 14.23
N LEU A 524 -7.84 3.36 13.20
CA LEU A 524 -9.19 3.90 13.29
C LEU A 524 -10.03 2.84 14.02
N PHE A 525 -10.35 3.09 15.30
CA PHE A 525 -11.04 2.15 16.18
C PHE A 525 -12.46 2.55 16.52
N GLY A 526 -12.79 3.84 16.45
CA GLY A 526 -14.07 4.38 16.91
C GLY A 526 -14.66 5.44 15.99
N ASP A 527 -15.71 6.11 16.45
CA ASP A 527 -16.38 7.15 15.66
C ASP A 527 -15.53 8.42 15.60
N VAL A 528 -15.47 9.05 14.42
CA VAL A 528 -14.57 10.16 14.15
C VAL A 528 -15.22 11.51 14.40
N THR A 529 -14.55 12.33 15.20
CA THR A 529 -14.85 13.77 15.33
C THR A 529 -13.58 14.60 15.24
N ARG A 530 -13.69 15.83 14.74
CA ARG A 530 -12.62 16.83 14.76
C ARG A 530 -12.84 17.81 15.94
N PRO A 531 -12.11 17.66 17.06
CA PRO A 531 -12.32 18.49 18.26
C PRO A 531 -11.83 19.94 18.10
N LYS A 532 -10.82 20.19 17.26
CA LYS A 532 -10.23 21.51 17.01
C LYS A 532 -9.68 21.61 15.58
N ALA A 533 -9.40 22.83 15.13
CA ALA A 533 -8.68 23.05 13.88
C ALA A 533 -7.29 22.39 13.91
N MET A 534 -6.91 21.76 12.80
CA MET A 534 -5.73 20.90 12.72
C MET A 534 -4.54 21.59 12.05
N THR A 535 -4.79 22.37 10.99
CA THR A 535 -3.80 22.91 10.05
C THR A 535 -3.90 24.42 9.87
N VAL A 536 -5.02 25.02 10.30
CA VAL A 536 -5.32 26.45 10.09
C VAL A 536 -4.22 27.37 10.63
N GLU A 537 -3.66 27.09 11.81
CA GLU A 537 -2.60 27.92 12.40
C GLU A 537 -1.33 27.92 11.52
N TRP A 538 -0.90 26.75 11.06
CA TRP A 538 0.26 26.62 10.19
C TRP A 538 0.03 27.30 8.85
N TRP A 539 -1.16 27.11 8.27
CA TRP A 539 -1.52 27.77 7.02
C TRP A 539 -1.52 29.31 7.19
N ALA A 540 -2.15 29.84 8.24
CA ALA A 540 -2.24 31.28 8.48
C ALA A 540 -0.86 31.92 8.70
N PHE A 541 0.01 31.26 9.47
CA PHE A 541 1.40 31.69 9.63
C PHE A 541 2.13 31.74 8.28
N SER A 542 1.95 30.71 7.45
CA SER A 542 2.62 30.59 6.16
C SER A 542 2.14 31.63 5.15
N GLN A 543 0.82 31.84 5.06
CA GLN A 543 0.24 32.86 4.19
C GLN A 543 0.68 34.27 4.62
N ALA A 544 0.92 34.52 5.91
CA ALA A 544 1.42 35.82 6.37
C ALA A 544 2.87 36.13 5.92
N GLN A 545 3.61 35.15 5.38
CA GLN A 545 4.98 35.36 4.88
C GLN A 545 5.02 35.76 3.39
N SER A 546 3.88 35.75 2.68
CA SER A 546 3.85 35.97 1.23
C SER A 546 2.52 36.59 0.77
N GLU A 547 2.59 37.46 -0.24
CA GLU A 547 1.40 37.95 -0.95
C GLU A 547 0.86 36.94 -1.98
N LYS A 548 1.68 35.96 -2.37
CA LYS A 548 1.25 34.87 -3.27
C LYS A 548 0.36 33.89 -2.50
N PRO A 549 -0.60 33.22 -3.17
CA PRO A 549 -1.46 32.25 -2.51
C PRO A 549 -0.65 31.05 -2.01
N VAL A 550 -0.81 30.71 -0.73
CA VAL A 550 -0.28 29.49 -0.12
C VAL A 550 -1.39 28.44 -0.02
N LYS A 551 -1.13 27.22 -0.49
CA LYS A 551 -2.09 26.12 -0.43
C LYS A 551 -2.35 25.69 1.03
N GLY A 552 -3.62 25.57 1.41
CA GLY A 552 -4.02 24.74 2.54
C GLY A 552 -3.84 23.26 2.16
N MET A 553 -3.26 22.45 3.04
CA MET A 553 -2.84 21.08 2.69
C MET A 553 -3.53 20.05 3.58
N LEU A 554 -4.35 19.18 3.00
CA LEU A 554 -5.13 18.16 3.70
C LEU A 554 -4.97 16.80 3.03
N THR A 555 -5.07 15.73 3.83
CA THR A 555 -5.26 14.38 3.30
C THR A 555 -6.75 14.07 3.23
N GLY A 556 -7.18 13.53 2.10
CA GLY A 556 -8.58 13.17 1.85
C GLY A 556 -9.07 12.00 2.70
N PRO A 557 -10.38 11.88 2.90
CA PRO A 557 -10.97 10.86 3.76
C PRO A 557 -10.70 9.42 3.26
N VAL A 558 -10.66 9.19 1.95
CA VAL A 558 -10.43 7.84 1.39
C VAL A 558 -9.00 7.38 1.66
N THR A 559 -8.03 8.29 1.58
CA THR A 559 -6.62 8.03 1.92
C THR A 559 -6.41 7.82 3.41
N ILE A 560 -7.02 8.65 4.26
CA ILE A 560 -6.96 8.43 5.72
C ILE A 560 -7.54 7.05 6.07
N LEU A 561 -8.62 6.64 5.42
CA LEU A 561 -9.23 5.32 5.59
C LEU A 561 -8.30 4.20 5.10
N ASN A 562 -7.84 4.24 3.85
CA ASN A 562 -7.12 3.15 3.21
C ASN A 562 -5.72 2.93 3.80
N TRP A 563 -5.08 3.96 4.37
CA TRP A 563 -3.77 3.86 5.01
C TRP A 563 -3.83 3.76 6.54
N SER A 564 -5.01 3.53 7.10
CA SER A 564 -5.20 3.15 8.50
C SER A 564 -5.62 1.67 8.60
N PHE A 565 -5.38 1.06 9.77
CA PHE A 565 -6.13 -0.13 10.16
C PHE A 565 -7.55 0.29 10.53
N VAL A 566 -8.51 -0.09 9.70
CA VAL A 566 -9.91 0.35 9.80
C VAL A 566 -10.73 -0.64 10.60
N ARG A 567 -11.60 -0.14 11.47
CA ARG A 567 -12.74 -0.86 12.08
C ARG A 567 -13.38 -1.88 11.13
N ASN A 568 -13.69 -3.06 11.67
CA ASN A 568 -14.43 -4.12 10.97
C ASN A 568 -15.84 -4.37 11.52
N ASP A 569 -16.36 -3.45 12.33
CA ASP A 569 -17.70 -3.51 12.93
C ASP A 569 -18.76 -2.69 12.18
N GLN A 570 -18.38 -1.95 11.14
CA GLN A 570 -19.29 -1.21 10.26
C GLN A 570 -18.74 -1.13 8.81
N PRO A 571 -19.56 -0.77 7.82
CA PRO A 571 -19.10 -0.58 6.45
C PRO A 571 -18.01 0.49 6.32
N ARG A 572 -17.03 0.26 5.43
CA ARG A 572 -15.96 1.23 5.13
C ARG A 572 -16.51 2.58 4.66
N SER A 573 -17.61 2.58 3.92
CA SER A 573 -18.29 3.79 3.44
C SER A 573 -18.79 4.69 4.58
N GLU A 574 -19.27 4.11 5.69
CA GLU A 574 -19.73 4.88 6.84
C GLU A 574 -18.55 5.53 7.58
N SER A 575 -17.48 4.76 7.82
CA SER A 575 -16.22 5.30 8.36
C SER A 575 -15.66 6.42 7.48
N CYS A 576 -15.72 6.27 6.15
CA CYS A 576 -15.25 7.28 5.21
C CYS A 576 -16.08 8.57 5.25
N ARG A 577 -17.40 8.48 5.40
CA ARG A 577 -18.27 9.66 5.57
C ARG A 577 -18.00 10.40 6.87
N GLN A 578 -17.71 9.69 7.96
CA GLN A 578 -17.31 10.33 9.22
C GLN A 578 -16.01 11.13 9.04
N LEU A 579 -15.00 10.52 8.40
CA LEU A 579 -13.76 11.20 8.03
C LEU A 579 -14.03 12.41 7.14
N ALA A 580 -14.87 12.26 6.11
CA ALA A 580 -15.23 13.34 5.19
C ALA A 580 -15.84 14.54 5.91
N LEU A 581 -16.78 14.30 6.85
CA LEU A 581 -17.37 15.37 7.65
C LEU A 581 -16.37 16.05 8.60
N ALA A 582 -15.41 15.30 9.14
CA ALA A 582 -14.36 15.84 9.99
C ALA A 582 -13.37 16.71 9.18
N ILE A 583 -12.94 16.25 8.01
CA ILE A 583 -12.06 17.01 7.12
C ILE A 583 -12.82 18.19 6.46
N ARG A 584 -14.11 18.06 6.18
CA ARG A 584 -14.96 19.16 5.69
C ARG A 584 -14.91 20.37 6.63
N ASP A 585 -14.96 20.15 7.94
CA ASP A 585 -14.87 21.24 8.90
C ASP A 585 -13.52 21.97 8.82
N GLU A 586 -12.44 21.22 8.59
CA GLU A 586 -11.11 21.79 8.39
C GLU A 586 -10.99 22.57 7.08
N VAL A 587 -11.56 22.06 5.98
CA VAL A 587 -11.64 22.76 4.69
C VAL A 587 -12.36 24.10 4.85
N VAL A 588 -13.51 24.10 5.52
CA VAL A 588 -14.31 25.30 5.75
C VAL A 588 -13.58 26.28 6.66
N ASP A 589 -12.86 25.80 7.68
CA ASP A 589 -12.08 26.68 8.56
C ASP A 589 -10.85 27.28 7.87
N LEU A 590 -10.19 26.55 6.97
CA LEU A 590 -9.13 27.09 6.11
C LEU A 590 -9.66 28.19 5.20
N GLU A 591 -10.81 27.99 4.54
CA GLU A 591 -11.43 29.03 3.71
C GLU A 591 -11.78 30.27 4.54
N LYS A 592 -12.39 30.09 5.72
CA LYS A 592 -12.72 31.20 6.64
C LYS A 592 -11.47 31.97 7.09
N ALA A 593 -10.35 31.28 7.27
CA ALA A 593 -9.07 31.90 7.62
C ALA A 593 -8.45 32.66 6.42
N GLY A 594 -8.94 32.45 5.20
CA GLY A 594 -8.55 33.18 3.99
C GLY A 594 -7.86 32.33 2.92
N ALA A 595 -7.82 31.00 3.08
CA ALA A 595 -7.21 30.11 2.09
C ALA A 595 -7.97 30.19 0.75
N LYS A 596 -7.28 30.66 -0.29
CA LYS A 596 -7.84 30.75 -1.65
C LYS A 596 -7.69 29.44 -2.43
N ILE A 597 -6.73 28.61 -2.04
CA ILE A 597 -6.44 27.30 -2.65
C ILE A 597 -6.29 26.29 -1.52
N ILE A 598 -7.05 25.20 -1.57
CA ILE A 598 -6.99 24.11 -0.60
C ILE A 598 -6.80 22.82 -1.39
N GLN A 599 -5.73 22.10 -1.10
CA GLN A 599 -5.43 20.82 -1.69
C GLN A 599 -5.84 19.69 -0.74
N ILE A 600 -6.57 18.71 -1.28
CA ILE A 600 -7.06 17.52 -0.58
C ILE A 600 -6.53 16.30 -1.34
N ASP A 601 -5.52 15.63 -0.79
CA ASP A 601 -4.81 14.55 -1.47
C ASP A 601 -5.54 13.22 -1.33
N GLU A 602 -5.83 12.56 -2.47
CA GLU A 602 -6.45 11.23 -2.51
C GLU A 602 -5.57 10.19 -3.19
N ALA A 603 -4.34 10.03 -2.67
CA ALA A 603 -3.35 9.07 -3.18
C ALA A 603 -3.84 7.62 -3.14
N ALA A 604 -4.72 7.26 -2.20
CA ALA A 604 -5.20 5.89 -2.04
C ALA A 604 -6.57 5.63 -2.68
N LEU A 605 -7.14 6.55 -3.47
CA LEU A 605 -8.43 6.33 -4.14
C LEU A 605 -8.38 5.08 -5.01
N ARG A 606 -7.35 4.96 -5.84
CA ARG A 606 -7.15 3.79 -6.70
C ARG A 606 -6.73 2.55 -5.91
N GLU A 607 -5.91 2.72 -4.88
CA GLU A 607 -5.43 1.61 -4.04
C GLU A 607 -6.58 0.85 -3.34
N GLY A 608 -7.68 1.54 -3.04
CA GLY A 608 -8.85 0.93 -2.40
C GLY A 608 -9.81 0.24 -3.37
N LEU A 609 -9.54 0.22 -4.68
CA LEU A 609 -10.39 -0.47 -5.63
C LEU A 609 -10.49 -1.97 -5.28
N PRO A 610 -11.70 -2.54 -5.28
CA PRO A 610 -11.88 -3.98 -5.23
C PRO A 610 -11.10 -4.67 -6.36
N LEU A 611 -10.71 -5.92 -6.15
CA LEU A 611 -9.87 -6.64 -7.11
C LEU A 611 -10.62 -7.06 -8.39
N ARG A 612 -11.96 -7.03 -8.35
CA ARG A 612 -12.84 -7.34 -9.49
C ARG A 612 -13.53 -6.09 -10.02
N ARG A 613 -13.55 -5.96 -11.35
CA ARG A 613 -14.06 -4.77 -12.03
C ARG A 613 -15.54 -4.52 -11.80
N ASN A 614 -16.34 -5.58 -11.67
CA ASN A 614 -17.78 -5.46 -11.41
C ASN A 614 -18.11 -4.88 -10.02
N GLU A 615 -17.14 -4.83 -9.10
CA GLU A 615 -17.29 -4.26 -7.75
C GLU A 615 -16.79 -2.81 -7.67
N TRP A 616 -16.09 -2.32 -8.70
CA TRP A 616 -15.46 -0.99 -8.70
C TRP A 616 -16.45 0.14 -8.51
N GLN A 617 -17.57 0.13 -9.25
CA GLN A 617 -18.51 1.25 -9.21
C GLN A 617 -19.08 1.46 -7.80
N THR A 618 -19.38 0.36 -7.09
CA THR A 618 -19.89 0.44 -5.71
C THR A 618 -18.89 1.13 -4.78
N TYR A 619 -17.58 0.85 -4.94
CA TYR A 619 -16.52 1.52 -4.21
C TYR A 619 -16.39 3.00 -4.61
N LEU A 620 -16.30 3.26 -5.92
CA LEU A 620 -16.08 4.58 -6.47
C LEU A 620 -17.22 5.54 -6.11
N ASP A 621 -18.48 5.05 -6.08
CA ASP A 621 -19.65 5.85 -5.72
C ASP A 621 -19.49 6.50 -4.33
N TRP A 622 -19.20 5.71 -3.29
CA TRP A 622 -19.06 6.28 -1.93
C TRP A 622 -17.71 6.98 -1.72
N ALA A 623 -16.65 6.56 -2.40
CA ALA A 623 -15.33 7.16 -2.27
C ALA A 623 -15.32 8.58 -2.87
N VAL A 624 -15.86 8.74 -4.08
CA VAL A 624 -16.04 10.04 -4.74
C VAL A 624 -17.03 10.90 -3.96
N GLU A 625 -18.14 10.34 -3.49
CA GLU A 625 -19.10 11.07 -2.63
C GLU A 625 -18.42 11.60 -1.36
N SER A 626 -17.59 10.80 -0.70
CA SER A 626 -16.86 11.19 0.51
C SER A 626 -15.84 12.31 0.23
N PHE A 627 -15.10 12.23 -0.87
CA PHE A 627 -14.22 13.32 -1.29
C PHE A 627 -15.02 14.61 -1.55
N ARG A 628 -16.12 14.53 -2.29
CA ARG A 628 -16.97 15.68 -2.59
C ARG A 628 -17.62 16.27 -1.34
N LEU A 629 -18.05 15.42 -0.41
CA LEU A 629 -18.58 15.85 0.89
C LEU A 629 -17.52 16.64 1.67
N THR A 630 -16.24 16.30 1.51
CA THR A 630 -15.12 17.06 2.08
C THR A 630 -14.93 18.40 1.37
N ALA A 631 -14.85 18.38 0.04
CA ALA A 631 -14.46 19.51 -0.81
C ALA A 631 -15.56 20.56 -1.03
N SER A 632 -16.84 20.18 -0.92
CA SER A 632 -17.96 21.02 -1.38
C SER A 632 -18.45 22.06 -0.36
N GLY A 633 -17.71 22.28 0.73
CA GLY A 633 -18.04 23.30 1.74
C GLY A 633 -17.65 24.72 1.37
N VAL A 634 -16.89 24.89 0.28
CA VAL A 634 -16.25 26.15 -0.10
C VAL A 634 -17.06 26.96 -1.12
N GLN A 635 -16.81 28.26 -1.16
CA GLN A 635 -17.33 29.19 -2.16
C GLN A 635 -16.73 28.95 -3.55
N ASP A 636 -17.36 29.50 -4.59
CA ASP A 636 -16.89 29.33 -5.98
C ASP A 636 -15.50 29.94 -6.23
N LYS A 637 -15.14 30.97 -5.47
CA LYS A 637 -13.84 31.67 -5.58
C LYS A 637 -12.65 30.86 -5.05
N THR A 638 -12.91 29.81 -4.27
CA THR A 638 -11.88 28.96 -3.66
C THR A 638 -11.59 27.79 -4.58
N GLN A 639 -10.31 27.56 -4.88
CA GLN A 639 -9.88 26.39 -5.64
C GLN A 639 -9.69 25.19 -4.74
N ILE A 640 -10.29 24.06 -5.12
CA ILE A 640 -9.97 22.75 -4.60
C ILE A 640 -8.97 22.08 -5.53
N HIS A 641 -7.79 21.79 -5.01
CA HIS A 641 -6.79 20.97 -5.67
C HIS A 641 -6.89 19.54 -5.15
N SER A 642 -6.51 18.57 -5.96
CA SER A 642 -6.25 17.21 -5.48
C SER A 642 -4.98 16.68 -6.13
N HIS A 643 -4.21 15.91 -5.37
CA HIS A 643 -3.10 15.14 -5.89
C HIS A 643 -3.43 13.66 -5.84
N MET A 644 -3.10 12.96 -6.93
CA MET A 644 -3.19 11.51 -7.01
C MET A 644 -1.84 10.95 -7.48
N CYS A 645 -1.25 10.08 -6.66
CA CYS A 645 -0.03 9.35 -7.01
C CYS A 645 -0.37 8.15 -7.92
N TYR A 646 0.60 7.71 -8.73
CA TYR A 646 0.58 6.50 -9.58
C TYR A 646 -0.26 6.54 -10.86
N SER A 647 0.32 6.03 -11.95
CA SER A 647 -0.02 6.35 -13.33
C SER A 647 -1.29 5.72 -13.93
N GLU A 648 -1.92 4.71 -13.37
CA GLU A 648 -2.87 3.89 -14.17
C GLU A 648 -4.34 4.29 -13.97
N PHE A 649 -4.69 5.52 -14.35
CA PHE A 649 -6.02 6.12 -14.12
C PHE A 649 -7.06 5.87 -15.21
N ASN A 650 -6.66 5.33 -16.37
CA ASN A 650 -7.51 5.22 -17.57
C ASN A 650 -8.87 4.57 -17.27
N ASP A 651 -8.84 3.54 -16.44
CA ASP A 651 -9.98 2.72 -16.04
C ASP A 651 -10.98 3.44 -15.09
N ILE A 652 -10.56 4.56 -14.47
CA ILE A 652 -11.37 5.30 -13.47
C ILE A 652 -11.48 6.81 -13.75
N LEU A 653 -11.08 7.27 -14.94
CA LEU A 653 -11.18 8.69 -15.33
C LEU A 653 -12.57 9.30 -15.10
N PRO A 654 -13.70 8.62 -15.40
CA PRO A 654 -15.02 9.17 -15.10
C PRO A 654 -15.23 9.48 -13.62
N SER A 655 -14.70 8.64 -12.73
CA SER A 655 -14.80 8.84 -11.28
C SER A 655 -13.88 9.96 -10.80
N ILE A 656 -12.69 10.08 -11.37
CA ILE A 656 -11.78 11.21 -11.09
C ILE A 656 -12.43 12.53 -11.51
N ALA A 657 -13.03 12.60 -12.69
CA ALA A 657 -13.77 13.79 -13.13
C ALA A 657 -14.98 14.07 -12.21
N ALA A 658 -15.66 13.02 -11.74
CA ALA A 658 -16.78 13.16 -10.82
C ALA A 658 -16.38 13.73 -9.45
N MET A 659 -15.10 13.67 -9.05
CA MET A 659 -14.60 14.34 -7.83
C MET A 659 -14.76 15.86 -7.88
N ASP A 660 -14.84 16.46 -9.08
CA ASP A 660 -15.05 17.89 -9.31
C ASP A 660 -14.00 18.79 -8.63
N ALA A 661 -12.75 18.31 -8.55
CA ALA A 661 -11.60 19.13 -8.15
C ALA A 661 -11.29 20.17 -9.24
N ASP A 662 -11.01 21.41 -8.84
CA ASP A 662 -10.75 22.50 -9.79
C ASP A 662 -9.41 22.29 -10.53
N ALA A 663 -8.39 21.77 -9.86
CA ALA A 663 -7.13 21.35 -10.46
C ALA A 663 -6.66 19.98 -9.92
N LEU A 664 -6.17 19.12 -10.80
CA LEU A 664 -5.66 17.79 -10.46
C LEU A 664 -4.16 17.70 -10.81
N SER A 665 -3.31 17.30 -9.88
CA SER A 665 -1.92 16.95 -10.17
C SER A 665 -1.73 15.43 -10.21
N ILE A 666 -1.06 14.95 -11.26
CA ILE A 666 -0.85 13.52 -11.52
C ILE A 666 0.62 13.21 -11.79
N GLU A 667 1.07 12.03 -11.38
CA GLU A 667 2.42 11.51 -11.66
C GLU A 667 2.52 11.03 -13.12
N THR A 668 3.42 11.64 -13.91
CA THR A 668 3.55 11.35 -15.36
C THR A 668 4.99 11.33 -15.88
N ALA A 669 5.98 11.83 -15.14
CA ALA A 669 7.34 11.95 -15.69
C ALA A 669 7.97 10.58 -16.00
N ARG A 670 7.60 9.53 -15.24
CA ARG A 670 8.07 8.15 -15.46
C ARG A 670 7.38 7.42 -16.62
N SER A 671 6.14 7.77 -16.93
CA SER A 671 5.31 7.09 -17.93
C SER A 671 5.33 7.78 -19.30
N GLN A 672 6.26 8.70 -19.54
CA GLN A 672 6.40 9.47 -20.80
C GLN A 672 5.08 10.08 -21.31
N MET A 673 4.19 10.51 -20.41
CA MET A 673 2.89 11.12 -20.74
C MET A 673 1.91 10.24 -21.51
N GLU A 674 2.07 8.91 -21.55
CA GLU A 674 1.11 7.98 -22.19
C GLU A 674 -0.33 8.18 -21.68
N LEU A 675 -0.46 8.63 -20.43
CA LEU A 675 -1.75 8.89 -19.76
C LEU A 675 -2.50 10.11 -20.29
N LEU A 676 -1.80 11.11 -20.84
CA LEU A 676 -2.44 12.34 -21.28
C LEU A 676 -3.37 12.11 -22.47
N GLN A 677 -3.14 11.07 -23.26
CA GLN A 677 -4.05 10.67 -24.33
C GLN A 677 -5.43 10.29 -23.77
N ALA A 678 -5.47 9.64 -22.60
CA ALA A 678 -6.74 9.24 -21.99
C ALA A 678 -7.53 10.45 -21.47
N PHE A 679 -6.85 11.43 -20.86
CA PHE A 679 -7.48 12.69 -20.43
C PHE A 679 -8.04 13.51 -21.61
N ALA A 680 -7.32 13.55 -22.74
CA ALA A 680 -7.82 14.19 -23.95
C ALA A 680 -9.00 13.43 -24.56
N SER A 681 -8.90 12.10 -24.65
CA SER A 681 -9.99 11.26 -25.19
C SER A 681 -11.26 11.34 -24.34
N TYR A 682 -11.11 11.52 -23.03
CA TYR A 682 -12.22 11.74 -22.10
C TYR A 682 -12.73 13.19 -22.07
N GLU A 683 -12.01 14.13 -22.69
CA GLU A 683 -12.28 15.57 -22.64
C GLU A 683 -12.37 16.12 -21.20
N TYR A 684 -11.38 15.79 -20.36
CA TYR A 684 -11.41 16.20 -18.95
C TYR A 684 -11.61 17.73 -18.80
N PRO A 685 -12.66 18.17 -18.07
CA PRO A 685 -13.12 19.55 -18.14
C PRO A 685 -12.28 20.54 -17.32
N ASN A 686 -11.63 20.06 -16.26
CA ASN A 686 -10.99 20.91 -15.25
C ASN A 686 -9.47 21.04 -15.50
N GLN A 687 -8.76 21.79 -14.66
CA GLN A 687 -7.31 21.97 -14.80
C GLN A 687 -6.53 20.69 -14.43
N ILE A 688 -5.39 20.47 -15.09
CA ILE A 688 -4.49 19.33 -14.89
C ILE A 688 -3.04 19.81 -14.82
N GLY A 689 -2.31 19.28 -13.86
CA GLY A 689 -0.87 19.43 -13.68
C GLY A 689 -0.14 18.10 -13.86
N PRO A 690 0.24 17.73 -15.10
CA PRO A 690 1.05 16.54 -15.31
C PRO A 690 2.46 16.79 -14.77
N GLY A 691 2.93 15.91 -13.90
CA GLY A 691 4.26 16.00 -13.31
C GLY A 691 5.37 16.01 -14.38
N VAL A 692 6.23 17.02 -14.33
CA VAL A 692 7.37 17.20 -15.26
C VAL A 692 8.74 16.91 -14.61
N TYR A 693 8.73 16.50 -13.34
CA TYR A 693 9.92 16.18 -12.57
C TYR A 693 9.68 14.90 -11.76
N ASP A 694 10.40 13.82 -12.11
CA ASP A 694 10.45 12.56 -11.34
C ASP A 694 11.13 12.79 -10.00
N ILE A 695 10.31 13.01 -8.98
CA ILE A 695 10.79 13.26 -7.63
C ILE A 695 11.34 12.02 -6.96
N HIS A 696 11.21 10.81 -7.51
CA HIS A 696 11.72 9.58 -6.90
C HIS A 696 13.16 9.26 -7.33
N SER A 697 13.71 10.03 -8.26
CA SER A 697 15.11 9.97 -8.70
C SER A 697 15.91 11.16 -8.16
N PRO A 698 17.19 10.97 -7.77
CA PRO A 698 18.09 12.09 -7.45
C PRO A 698 18.57 12.83 -8.71
N ARG A 699 18.22 12.36 -9.91
CA ARG A 699 18.58 13.01 -11.19
C ARG A 699 17.93 14.39 -11.28
N ILE A 700 18.73 15.39 -11.63
CA ILE A 700 18.24 16.75 -11.90
C ILE A 700 17.85 16.84 -13.39
N PRO A 701 16.54 16.99 -13.71
CA PRO A 701 16.08 17.16 -15.09
C PRO A 701 16.49 18.53 -15.68
N SER A 702 16.66 18.58 -17.00
CA SER A 702 16.97 19.84 -17.70
C SER A 702 15.71 20.63 -18.07
N VAL A 703 15.84 21.94 -18.30
CA VAL A 703 14.74 22.79 -18.81
C VAL A 703 14.16 22.22 -20.10
N LYS A 704 15.03 21.77 -21.02
CA LYS A 704 14.63 21.21 -22.31
C LYS A 704 13.73 19.99 -22.16
N GLU A 705 14.09 19.06 -21.27
CA GLU A 705 13.30 17.86 -20.99
C GLU A 705 11.89 18.25 -20.50
N MET A 706 11.78 19.19 -19.57
CA MET A 706 10.49 19.63 -19.05
C MET A 706 9.66 20.36 -20.12
N VAL A 707 10.27 21.20 -20.95
CA VAL A 707 9.59 21.87 -22.07
C VAL A 707 9.05 20.85 -23.08
N GLU A 708 9.81 19.81 -23.39
CA GLU A 708 9.36 18.74 -24.29
C GLU A 708 8.13 18.00 -23.72
N LEU A 709 8.12 17.72 -22.41
CA LEU A 709 6.96 17.15 -21.72
C LEU A 709 5.75 18.10 -21.75
N LEU A 710 5.94 19.39 -21.51
CA LEU A 710 4.86 20.39 -21.55
C LEU A 710 4.30 20.57 -22.96
N ARG A 711 5.15 20.56 -24.00
CA ARG A 711 4.72 20.59 -25.41
C ARG A 711 3.92 19.35 -25.77
N LEU A 712 4.31 18.18 -25.27
CA LEU A 712 3.56 16.96 -25.46
C LEU A 712 2.18 17.07 -24.80
N ALA A 713 2.11 17.56 -23.56
CA ALA A 713 0.85 17.81 -22.88
C ALA A 713 -0.05 18.81 -23.63
N ARG A 714 0.54 19.86 -24.18
CA ARG A 714 -0.16 20.90 -24.96
C ARG A 714 -0.79 20.39 -26.27
N LYS A 715 -0.35 19.24 -26.79
CA LYS A 715 -1.01 18.57 -27.93
C LYS A 715 -2.38 18.01 -27.55
N TYR A 716 -2.56 17.66 -26.28
CA TYR A 716 -3.73 16.95 -25.76
C TYR A 716 -4.66 17.87 -24.96
N LEU A 717 -4.10 18.90 -24.30
CA LEU A 717 -4.83 19.80 -23.41
C LEU A 717 -4.59 21.27 -23.80
N PRO A 718 -5.60 22.15 -23.61
CA PRO A 718 -5.43 23.59 -23.84
C PRO A 718 -4.53 24.23 -22.78
N ALA A 719 -3.83 25.33 -23.14
CA ALA A 719 -2.84 25.97 -22.27
C ALA A 719 -3.43 26.51 -20.96
N ASP A 720 -4.68 26.97 -20.99
CA ASP A 720 -5.42 27.50 -19.85
C ASP A 720 -5.82 26.41 -18.82
N ARG A 721 -5.66 25.13 -19.19
CA ARG A 721 -5.86 23.98 -18.30
C ARG A 721 -4.57 23.39 -17.73
N LEU A 722 -3.40 23.78 -18.22
CA LEU A 722 -2.13 23.16 -17.86
C LEU A 722 -1.45 23.86 -16.68
N TRP A 723 -1.20 23.12 -15.61
CA TRP A 723 -0.31 23.49 -14.50
C TRP A 723 1.08 22.88 -14.69
N VAL A 724 2.09 23.47 -14.06
CA VAL A 724 3.47 22.96 -14.05
C VAL A 724 3.89 22.63 -12.62
N ASN A 725 4.10 21.35 -12.35
CA ASN A 725 4.45 20.83 -11.02
C ASN A 725 5.36 19.58 -11.13
N PRO A 726 6.04 19.21 -10.03
CA PRO A 726 6.66 17.90 -9.90
C PRO A 726 5.62 16.77 -9.84
N ASP A 727 6.08 15.52 -9.99
CA ASP A 727 5.24 14.31 -9.90
C ASP A 727 4.56 14.16 -8.53
N CYS A 728 5.22 14.52 -7.42
CA CYS A 728 4.73 14.35 -6.05
C CYS A 728 5.48 15.32 -5.10
N GLY A 729 5.24 15.24 -3.79
CA GLY A 729 5.96 16.01 -2.75
C GLY A 729 7.47 15.71 -2.68
N LEU A 730 8.25 16.68 -2.17
CA LEU A 730 9.72 16.68 -2.21
C LEU A 730 10.37 16.19 -0.91
N LYS A 731 9.58 15.62 0.01
CA LYS A 731 9.99 15.14 1.34
C LYS A 731 11.27 14.30 1.36
N THR A 732 11.41 13.40 0.39
CA THR A 732 12.50 12.40 0.32
C THR A 732 13.73 12.89 -0.43
N ARG A 733 13.68 14.08 -1.03
CA ARG A 733 14.78 14.69 -1.78
C ARG A 733 15.64 15.56 -0.87
N ARG A 734 16.80 15.94 -1.39
CA ARG A 734 17.72 16.86 -0.71
C ARG A 734 17.71 18.21 -1.40
N TRP A 735 18.07 19.28 -0.67
CA TRP A 735 18.00 20.64 -1.22
C TRP A 735 18.91 20.84 -2.44
N GLU A 736 20.06 20.15 -2.50
CA GLU A 736 20.96 20.13 -3.65
C GLU A 736 20.33 19.52 -4.92
N GLU A 737 19.31 18.68 -4.78
CA GLU A 737 18.53 18.10 -5.89
C GLU A 737 17.33 19.01 -6.22
N VAL A 738 16.62 19.48 -5.18
CA VAL A 738 15.38 20.25 -5.30
C VAL A 738 15.60 21.63 -5.92
N LYS A 739 16.58 22.39 -5.45
CA LYS A 739 16.80 23.77 -5.89
C LYS A 739 17.02 23.89 -7.40
N PRO A 740 17.97 23.18 -8.02
CA PRO A 740 18.18 23.27 -9.47
C PRO A 740 16.99 22.72 -10.26
N SER A 741 16.31 21.68 -9.78
CA SER A 741 15.15 21.08 -10.47
C SER A 741 13.96 22.05 -10.54
N LEU A 742 13.65 22.75 -9.45
CA LEU A 742 12.54 23.72 -9.44
C LEU A 742 12.87 25.01 -10.20
N LEU A 743 14.13 25.46 -10.18
CA LEU A 743 14.57 26.57 -11.06
C LEU A 743 14.38 26.21 -12.53
N ALA A 744 14.75 24.99 -12.92
CA ALA A 744 14.54 24.51 -14.29
C ALA A 744 13.04 24.43 -14.65
N MET A 745 12.20 24.00 -13.70
CA MET A 745 10.74 23.93 -13.88
C MET A 745 10.09 25.30 -14.08
N VAL A 746 10.47 26.29 -13.27
CA VAL A 746 9.98 27.66 -13.44
C VAL A 746 10.44 28.24 -14.77
N ALA A 747 11.71 28.03 -15.16
CA ALA A 747 12.22 28.45 -16.47
C ALA A 747 11.46 27.81 -17.65
N ALA A 748 11.13 26.51 -17.55
CA ALA A 748 10.33 25.82 -18.56
C ALA A 748 8.93 26.43 -18.69
N ALA A 749 8.26 26.74 -17.57
CA ALA A 749 6.95 27.39 -17.60
C ALA A 749 7.01 28.80 -18.22
N HIS A 750 8.04 29.59 -17.90
CA HIS A 750 8.27 30.89 -18.53
C HIS A 750 8.44 30.78 -20.05
N GLN A 751 9.22 29.80 -20.51
CA GLN A 751 9.37 29.56 -21.94
C GLN A 751 8.02 29.23 -22.61
N MET A 752 7.21 28.35 -22.00
CA MET A 752 5.88 28.01 -22.53
C MET A 752 4.92 29.21 -22.56
N ARG A 753 5.02 30.14 -21.60
CA ARG A 753 4.23 31.39 -21.59
C ARG A 753 4.59 32.30 -22.78
N GLU A 754 5.87 32.45 -23.09
CA GLU A 754 6.30 33.25 -24.25
C GLU A 754 5.89 32.59 -25.58
N GLU A 755 5.91 31.25 -25.66
CA GLU A 755 5.44 30.50 -26.83
C GLU A 755 3.93 30.70 -27.10
N GLU A 756 3.09 30.89 -26.07
CA GLU A 756 1.66 31.18 -26.28
C GLU A 756 1.37 32.65 -26.59
N LYS A 757 2.26 33.60 -26.26
CA LYS A 757 2.10 35.02 -26.67
C LYS A 757 2.40 35.27 -28.14
N THR A 758 3.17 34.37 -28.77
CA THR A 758 3.63 34.49 -30.15
C THR A 758 2.75 33.73 -31.16
N LYS A 759 1.74 33.01 -30.67
CA LYS A 759 0.66 32.39 -31.45
C LYS A 759 -0.56 33.30 -31.44
#